data_AF-A0A937XDX1-F1
#
_entry.id   AF-A0A937XDX1-F1
#
_cell.length_a   1.000
_cell.length_b   1.000
_cell.length_c   1.000
_cell.angle_alpha   90.00
_cell.angle_beta   90.00
_cell.angle_gamma   90.00
#
_symmetry.space_group_name_H-M   'P 1'
#
loop_
_entity.id
_entity.type
_entity.pdbx_description
1 polymer ?
#
loop_
_entity_poly.entity_id
_entity_poly.type
_entity_poly.pdbx_seq_one_letter_code
_entity_poly.pdbx_strand_id
1 'polypeptide(L)'
;MSPNANRFGRPTSGGGAANPRSAGRAIPACATLAVAALLLFPPGPAAQSAAPGEGAWISGGGAAAAGAFAQTAAIGQSAAGPALGPPASLSAGILSGRAQRSPVSQQLSAPAAAPAGAPLALEAEVLSRTPAEVVTLHFRPAGRPDFESLPMQSSPEGSWTAVVPPEAVHLRGLEYYLEARADGRLSFLPARDAQERPLRQVVQVIDFDGDGALRLAAGMGRLTCLPALLEDGSPPALFADDLGEPGSQWRCARWSPDDRRYREIGDAGLEPFSPGRAFWLLSERERAIDFSGATVYPPDDQGYVVPLAPGWNMVGNPFAYPLALDDALLRAGGQTLSPAEAAEARWIELQPLHAYDGRQYVEGSRTLPPWEGFFVANLNEAPVDLILPAREAGLWPRPSPPAAIPSAAPDWLLDLTARLGESGPARLQVGTAESAAEGWDAYDRLVPPPALGQRLLARSVDTNLPPGLQRLQRDLRPAAEEGRAWTVELIAGAAGSLQLAWEWSGQLPEGQVARLIDLQLGIWVECPPSGVYETSAGAAGPFEFLIAVGTPEWTEEEFDFAAPAGEHFASQALGGSLHCGETYLRLVLRQPESVGLKAYDANGRLIRTLLDRTLPAGVHLLRWDGRTDQGSPAPAGVYFMRLTGAGREEVMRSVLVR
;
A
#
# COMPACT_ATOMS: atom_id res chain seq x y z
N MET A 1 37.64 64.12 21.78
CA MET A 1 37.36 64.81 23.06
C MET A 1 36.60 63.84 23.96
N SER A 2 37.30 63.16 24.86
CA SER A 2 36.72 62.68 26.15
C SER A 2 36.71 63.91 27.12
N PRO A 3 36.14 63.89 28.35
CA PRO A 3 35.77 62.73 29.19
C PRO A 3 34.52 62.90 30.10
N ASN A 4 34.07 61.83 30.78
CA ASN A 4 34.11 61.77 32.25
C ASN A 4 33.67 60.42 32.84
N ALA A 5 34.29 60.10 33.98
CA ALA A 5 34.27 58.84 34.70
C ALA A 5 33.74 59.03 36.13
N ASN A 6 33.21 57.97 36.75
CA ASN A 6 33.45 57.55 38.15
C ASN A 6 32.69 56.23 38.41
N ARG A 7 33.31 55.06 38.72
CA ARG A 7 33.97 54.60 39.98
C ARG A 7 32.99 54.63 41.19
N PHE A 8 32.80 53.62 42.05
CA PHE A 8 33.60 52.48 42.52
C PHE A 8 32.69 51.49 43.29
N GLY A 9 33.09 50.21 43.41
CA GLY A 9 32.60 49.33 44.49
C GLY A 9 32.90 47.83 44.33
N ARG A 10 34.04 47.37 44.87
CA ARG A 10 34.35 45.96 45.18
C ARG A 10 34.83 45.86 46.65
N PRO A 11 34.57 44.74 47.33
CA PRO A 11 35.65 43.88 47.89
C PRO A 11 35.38 42.38 47.57
N THR A 12 36.31 41.54 47.07
CA THR A 12 37.35 40.70 47.76
C THR A 12 36.83 39.99 49.03
N SER A 13 36.99 38.68 49.29
CA SER A 13 37.89 37.62 48.78
C SER A 13 37.58 36.24 49.44
N GLY A 14 37.98 35.15 48.77
CA GLY A 14 38.21 33.80 49.34
C GLY A 14 37.21 32.76 48.84
N GLY A 15 37.54 31.65 48.19
CA GLY A 15 38.79 30.93 47.94
C GLY A 15 38.42 29.44 47.83
N GLY A 16 38.85 28.73 46.78
CA GLY A 16 38.67 27.27 46.69
C GLY A 16 38.41 26.76 45.28
N ALA A 17 39.43 26.16 44.67
CA ALA A 17 39.34 25.40 43.43
C ALA A 17 38.63 24.06 43.67
N ALA A 18 37.79 23.63 42.72
CA ALA A 18 37.54 22.21 42.42
C ALA A 18 36.79 22.08 41.08
N ASN A 19 37.41 21.35 40.16
CA ASN A 19 36.75 20.73 38.99
C ASN A 19 36.09 19.43 39.47
N PRO A 20 34.86 19.10 39.04
CA PRO A 20 34.66 17.87 38.27
C PRO A 20 33.60 18.04 37.15
N ARG A 21 33.84 17.58 35.92
CA ARG A 21 33.61 16.22 35.40
C ARG A 21 32.24 15.60 35.73
N SER A 22 31.61 15.12 34.65
CA SER A 22 30.51 14.13 34.54
C SER A 22 29.14 14.51 35.12
N ALA A 23 28.26 15.01 34.26
CA ALA A 23 26.82 14.78 34.35
C ALA A 23 26.39 14.07 33.07
N GLY A 24 26.30 12.74 33.12
CA GLY A 24 25.73 11.95 32.04
C GLY A 24 24.27 12.37 31.82
N ARG A 25 23.95 12.79 30.60
CA ARG A 25 22.56 12.97 30.18
C ARG A 25 21.97 11.58 29.97
N ALA A 26 20.95 11.27 30.76
CA ALA A 26 20.20 10.02 30.66
C ALA A 26 19.39 9.99 29.37
N ILE A 27 19.58 8.92 28.59
CA ILE A 27 18.69 8.46 27.52
C ILE A 27 17.35 8.08 28.18
N PRO A 28 16.18 8.38 27.59
CA PRO A 28 14.91 7.96 28.16
C PRO A 28 14.81 6.43 28.13
N ALA A 29 14.84 5.82 29.31
CA ALA A 29 14.53 4.41 29.49
C ALA A 29 13.05 4.17 29.16
N CYS A 30 12.76 3.54 28.01
CA CYS A 30 11.47 2.93 27.76
C CYS A 30 11.27 1.77 28.75
N ALA A 31 10.38 1.98 29.71
CA ALA A 31 10.00 0.98 30.69
C ALA A 31 9.22 -0.16 30.01
N THR A 32 9.85 -1.33 29.88
CA THR A 32 9.19 -2.59 29.53
C THR A 32 8.36 -3.05 30.72
N LEU A 33 7.08 -2.69 30.77
CA LEU A 33 6.12 -3.29 31.70
C LEU A 33 5.63 -4.62 31.14
N ALA A 34 6.35 -5.69 31.46
CA ALA A 34 5.83 -7.05 31.37
C ALA A 34 4.88 -7.29 32.56
N VAL A 35 3.57 -7.36 32.30
CA VAL A 35 2.60 -7.90 33.26
C VAL A 35 2.05 -9.21 32.69
N ALA A 36 2.59 -10.31 33.23
CA ALA A 36 1.95 -11.62 33.15
C ALA A 36 0.94 -11.73 34.29
N ALA A 37 -0.32 -12.00 33.98
CA ALA A 37 -1.32 -12.45 34.95
C ALA A 37 -2.26 -13.47 34.31
N LEU A 38 -1.91 -14.75 34.47
CA LEU A 38 -2.82 -15.90 34.40
C LEU A 38 -3.64 -15.93 35.69
N LEU A 39 -4.98 -15.96 35.64
CA LEU A 39 -5.85 -16.64 36.61
C LEU A 39 -7.25 -16.88 36.01
N LEU A 40 -7.83 -18.03 36.38
CA LEU A 40 -8.98 -18.74 35.81
C LEU A 40 -10.37 -18.26 36.33
N PHE A 41 -11.39 -18.33 35.44
CA PHE A 41 -12.86 -18.63 35.56
C PHE A 41 -13.67 -18.29 36.85
N PRO A 42 -15.00 -17.93 36.80
CA PRO A 42 -16.08 -18.71 36.13
C PRO A 42 -17.26 -17.89 35.50
N PRO A 43 -18.28 -18.55 34.88
CA PRO A 43 -19.28 -17.90 34.01
C PRO A 43 -20.69 -17.69 34.61
N GLY A 44 -21.46 -16.77 34.00
CA GLY A 44 -22.93 -16.76 33.90
C GLY A 44 -23.68 -15.63 34.66
N PRO A 45 -24.96 -15.33 34.37
CA PRO A 45 -25.86 -15.92 33.36
C PRO A 45 -26.66 -14.89 32.49
N ALA A 46 -27.48 -15.46 31.61
CA ALA A 46 -28.35 -14.86 30.60
C ALA A 46 -29.58 -14.08 31.12
N ALA A 47 -30.12 -13.17 30.29
CA ALA A 47 -31.51 -12.70 30.32
C ALA A 47 -31.94 -12.42 28.86
N GLN A 48 -32.71 -13.29 28.22
CA GLN A 48 -34.18 -13.41 28.18
C GLN A 48 -34.93 -12.27 27.46
N SER A 49 -35.62 -12.72 26.41
CA SER A 49 -36.57 -12.08 25.51
C SER A 49 -37.87 -11.63 26.19
N ALA A 50 -38.48 -10.55 25.71
CA ALA A 50 -39.90 -10.28 25.87
C ALA A 50 -40.51 -9.76 24.55
N ALA A 51 -41.62 -10.38 24.14
CA ALA A 51 -42.43 -10.10 22.96
C ALA A 51 -43.51 -9.00 23.24
N PRO A 52 -44.27 -8.53 22.23
CA PRO A 52 -44.97 -7.24 22.25
C PRO A 52 -46.43 -7.33 22.74
N GLY A 53 -46.96 -6.20 23.24
CA GLY A 53 -48.36 -6.03 23.64
C GLY A 53 -49.13 -5.08 22.72
N GLU A 54 -50.34 -5.49 22.38
CA GLU A 54 -51.30 -4.91 21.44
C GLU A 54 -51.99 -3.62 21.94
N GLY A 55 -52.34 -2.75 20.97
CA GLY A 55 -53.71 -2.27 20.73
C GLY A 55 -54.38 -1.27 21.69
N ALA A 56 -54.61 -0.05 21.20
CA ALA A 56 -55.82 0.72 21.51
C ALA A 56 -56.16 1.74 20.41
N TRP A 57 -57.35 1.61 19.84
CA TRP A 57 -57.99 2.55 18.90
C TRP A 57 -58.84 3.58 19.63
N ILE A 58 -58.75 4.86 19.26
CA ILE A 58 -59.84 5.86 19.42
C ILE A 58 -59.87 6.77 18.18
N SER A 59 -61.10 7.08 17.75
CA SER A 59 -61.52 7.71 16.51
C SER A 59 -61.64 9.25 16.58
N GLY A 60 -61.57 9.90 15.40
CA GLY A 60 -62.48 10.99 15.03
C GLY A 60 -61.87 12.39 14.73
N GLY A 61 -62.13 12.89 13.52
CA GLY A 61 -62.26 14.34 13.23
C GLY A 61 -61.22 14.93 12.27
N GLY A 62 -61.60 15.13 11.00
CA GLY A 62 -60.74 15.67 9.95
C GLY A 62 -60.75 17.19 9.78
N ALA A 63 -59.72 17.71 9.11
CA ALA A 63 -59.75 18.88 8.23
C ALA A 63 -58.48 18.88 7.36
N ALA A 64 -58.64 19.10 6.06
CA ALA A 64 -57.57 19.11 5.06
C ALA A 64 -56.82 20.45 5.02
N ALA A 65 -55.48 20.41 4.91
CA ALA A 65 -54.69 21.24 3.99
C ALA A 65 -53.18 20.96 4.13
N ALA A 66 -52.58 20.54 3.01
CA ALA A 66 -51.18 20.65 2.58
C ALA A 66 -50.08 20.83 3.65
N GLY A 67 -49.41 19.73 3.99
CA GLY A 67 -48.12 19.71 4.67
C GLY A 67 -47.17 18.73 3.97
N ALA A 68 -46.01 19.24 3.56
CA ALA A 68 -44.87 18.46 3.08
C ALA A 68 -44.44 17.46 4.15
N PHE A 69 -44.18 16.20 3.77
CA PHE A 69 -43.55 15.22 4.65
C PHE A 69 -42.16 14.86 4.13
N ALA A 70 -41.18 15.21 4.96
CA ALA A 70 -39.90 14.54 5.04
C ALA A 70 -40.12 13.09 5.52
N GLN A 71 -39.39 12.15 4.94
CA GLN A 71 -39.13 10.86 5.58
C GLN A 71 -37.64 10.77 5.91
N THR A 72 -37.38 10.88 7.20
CA THR A 72 -36.24 10.28 7.89
C THR A 72 -36.44 8.76 7.91
N ALA A 73 -35.52 7.99 7.33
CA ALA A 73 -35.41 6.56 7.56
C ALA A 73 -34.04 6.29 8.21
N ALA A 74 -34.10 5.78 9.44
CA ALA A 74 -32.96 5.35 10.23
C ALA A 74 -32.39 4.03 9.71
N ILE A 75 -31.08 3.88 9.89
CA ILE A 75 -30.24 2.74 9.52
C ILE A 75 -30.61 1.50 10.36
N GLY A 76 -30.73 0.35 9.71
CA GLY A 76 -30.79 -0.98 10.31
C GLY A 76 -30.48 -2.05 9.26
N GLN A 77 -29.38 -2.78 9.43
CA GLN A 77 -28.85 -3.79 8.53
C GLN A 77 -29.78 -5.01 8.34
N SER A 78 -29.89 -5.49 7.11
CA SER A 78 -29.97 -6.92 6.78
C SER A 78 -29.69 -7.09 5.27
N ALA A 79 -28.62 -7.80 4.95
CA ALA A 79 -28.30 -8.24 3.60
C ALA A 79 -29.24 -9.39 3.22
N ALA A 80 -30.12 -9.14 2.25
CA ALA A 80 -30.81 -10.16 1.48
C ALA A 80 -30.77 -9.70 0.02
N GLY A 81 -30.14 -10.51 -0.85
CA GLY A 81 -29.93 -10.20 -2.26
C GLY A 81 -31.25 -10.01 -3.02
N PRO A 82 -31.26 -9.24 -4.12
CA PRO A 82 -32.46 -9.14 -4.94
C PRO A 82 -32.58 -10.41 -5.78
N ALA A 83 -33.63 -11.19 -5.54
CA ALA A 83 -34.04 -12.25 -6.44
C ALA A 83 -34.34 -11.67 -7.84
N LEU A 84 -33.87 -12.36 -8.88
CA LEU A 84 -34.14 -12.07 -10.30
C LEU A 84 -35.66 -12.00 -10.57
N GLY A 85 -36.18 -10.79 -10.74
CA GLY A 85 -37.54 -10.53 -11.21
C GLY A 85 -37.63 -10.46 -12.74
N PRO A 86 -38.84 -10.55 -13.33
CA PRO A 86 -39.05 -10.52 -14.79
C PRO A 86 -38.65 -9.16 -15.41
N PRO A 87 -38.47 -9.07 -16.75
CA PRO A 87 -37.90 -7.89 -17.41
C PRO A 87 -38.63 -6.60 -17.03
N ALA A 88 -37.88 -5.66 -16.47
CA ALA A 88 -38.41 -4.36 -16.06
C ALA A 88 -38.64 -3.47 -17.29
N SER A 89 -39.90 -3.09 -17.52
CA SER A 89 -40.26 -2.01 -18.44
C SER A 89 -40.12 -0.68 -17.69
N LEU A 90 -39.07 0.10 -18.02
CA LEU A 90 -38.86 1.43 -17.45
C LEU A 90 -39.89 2.43 -18.02
N SER A 91 -40.96 2.64 -17.27
CA SER A 91 -41.98 3.65 -17.57
C SER A 91 -41.70 4.94 -16.79
N ALA A 92 -41.06 5.93 -17.41
CA ALA A 92 -40.90 7.26 -16.80
C ALA A 92 -42.18 8.10 -17.00
N GLY A 93 -43.07 8.09 -16.01
CA GLY A 93 -44.28 8.93 -15.98
C GLY A 93 -44.18 10.04 -14.94
N ILE A 94 -43.84 11.27 -15.33
CA ILE A 94 -44.00 12.47 -14.48
C ILE A 94 -45.34 13.14 -14.85
N LEU A 95 -46.29 13.15 -13.91
CA LEU A 95 -47.48 14.01 -13.98
C LEU A 95 -47.26 15.25 -13.11
N SER A 96 -46.69 16.32 -13.69
CA SER A 96 -46.89 17.68 -13.19
C SER A 96 -46.43 18.74 -14.20
N GLY A 97 -47.36 19.62 -14.58
CA GLY A 97 -47.09 20.97 -15.12
C GLY A 97 -46.74 21.05 -16.60
N ARG A 98 -47.50 21.84 -17.37
CA ARG A 98 -47.34 22.15 -18.80
C ARG A 98 -45.87 22.27 -19.26
N ALA A 99 -45.31 21.16 -19.72
CA ALA A 99 -44.16 21.13 -20.63
C ALA A 99 -44.69 20.69 -21.99
N GLN A 100 -44.30 21.39 -23.06
CA GLN A 100 -44.54 20.97 -24.44
C GLN A 100 -44.04 19.53 -24.60
N ARG A 101 -44.94 18.56 -24.74
CA ARG A 101 -44.59 17.19 -25.08
C ARG A 101 -43.95 17.21 -26.46
N SER A 102 -42.72 16.70 -26.59
CA SER A 102 -42.20 16.28 -27.88
C SER A 102 -43.20 15.30 -28.50
N PRO A 103 -43.64 15.48 -29.76
CA PRO A 103 -44.63 14.61 -30.39
C PRO A 103 -44.09 13.23 -30.77
N VAL A 104 -42.77 13.02 -30.62
CA VAL A 104 -42.07 11.76 -30.86
C VAL A 104 -41.63 11.21 -29.52
N SER A 105 -42.05 9.99 -29.18
CA SER A 105 -41.60 9.24 -28.00
C SER A 105 -40.94 7.95 -28.43
N GLN A 106 -39.82 7.62 -27.80
CA GLN A 106 -39.05 6.41 -28.07
C GLN A 106 -39.13 5.48 -26.87
N GLN A 107 -39.32 4.20 -27.11
CA GLN A 107 -39.18 3.13 -26.12
C GLN A 107 -38.10 2.15 -26.61
N LEU A 108 -37.34 1.61 -25.69
CA LEU A 108 -36.30 0.63 -25.97
C LEU A 108 -36.51 -0.60 -25.09
N SER A 109 -36.45 -1.76 -25.72
CA SER A 109 -36.40 -3.08 -25.11
C SER A 109 -34.98 -3.63 -25.28
N ALA A 110 -34.32 -3.85 -24.15
CA ALA A 110 -33.00 -4.44 -24.05
C ALA A 110 -33.04 -5.57 -23.00
N PRO A 111 -32.23 -6.63 -23.13
CA PRO A 111 -32.10 -7.63 -22.09
C PRO A 111 -31.54 -6.98 -20.81
N ALA A 112 -31.97 -7.46 -19.64
CA ALA A 112 -31.52 -6.91 -18.35
C ALA A 112 -30.00 -7.02 -18.17
N ALA A 113 -29.40 -8.10 -18.67
CA ALA A 113 -27.97 -8.30 -18.75
C ALA A 113 -27.61 -9.02 -20.06
N ALA A 114 -26.40 -8.76 -20.57
CA ALA A 114 -25.86 -9.40 -21.76
C ALA A 114 -24.61 -10.24 -21.39
N PRO A 115 -24.44 -11.47 -21.90
CA PRO A 115 -23.19 -12.21 -21.69
C PRO A 115 -22.05 -11.56 -22.47
N ALA A 116 -20.88 -11.45 -21.86
CA ALA A 116 -19.69 -10.93 -22.53
C ALA A 116 -19.30 -11.78 -23.74
N GLY A 117 -18.86 -11.13 -24.81
CA GLY A 117 -18.50 -11.77 -26.07
C GLY A 117 -19.69 -12.32 -26.87
N ALA A 118 -20.92 -11.97 -26.50
CA ALA A 118 -22.13 -12.33 -27.26
C ALA A 118 -22.72 -11.10 -27.99
N PRO A 119 -23.34 -11.31 -29.16
CA PRO A 119 -24.04 -10.22 -29.85
C PRO A 119 -25.24 -9.74 -29.03
N LEU A 120 -25.41 -8.42 -28.94
CA LEU A 120 -26.52 -7.80 -28.19
C LEU A 120 -27.56 -7.24 -29.16
N ALA A 121 -28.72 -7.87 -29.21
CA ALA A 121 -29.87 -7.35 -29.95
C ALA A 121 -30.63 -6.32 -29.12
N LEU A 122 -30.82 -5.13 -29.69
CA LEU A 122 -31.61 -4.03 -29.13
C LEU A 122 -32.81 -3.76 -30.04
N GLU A 123 -33.99 -3.63 -29.42
CA GLU A 123 -35.24 -3.33 -30.13
C GLU A 123 -35.81 -2.00 -29.64
N ALA A 124 -36.14 -1.10 -30.57
CA ALA A 124 -36.70 0.20 -30.30
C ALA A 124 -38.06 0.38 -30.97
N GLU A 125 -38.99 1.03 -30.27
CA GLU A 125 -40.26 1.48 -30.81
C GLU A 125 -40.29 3.01 -30.83
N VAL A 126 -40.63 3.59 -31.99
CA VAL A 126 -40.71 5.05 -32.16
C VAL A 126 -42.15 5.45 -32.47
N LEU A 127 -42.83 5.99 -31.46
CA LEU A 127 -44.21 6.48 -31.57
C LEU A 127 -44.20 7.93 -32.06
N SER A 128 -44.79 8.16 -33.23
CA SER A 128 -44.85 9.47 -33.92
C SER A 128 -46.05 9.54 -34.86
N ARG A 129 -46.30 10.71 -35.49
CA ARG A 129 -47.46 10.89 -36.40
C ARG A 129 -47.20 10.33 -37.79
N THR A 130 -45.96 10.40 -38.26
CA THR A 130 -45.48 9.70 -39.45
C THR A 130 -44.47 8.63 -39.05
N PRO A 131 -44.34 7.50 -39.79
CA PRO A 131 -43.27 6.52 -39.53
C PRO A 131 -41.90 7.19 -39.44
N ALA A 132 -41.05 6.73 -38.51
CA ALA A 132 -39.69 7.23 -38.40
C ALA A 132 -38.93 6.99 -39.72
N GLU A 133 -38.16 7.99 -40.15
CA GLU A 133 -37.40 7.91 -41.40
C GLU A 133 -36.09 7.15 -41.20
N VAL A 134 -35.42 7.44 -40.09
CA VAL A 134 -34.13 6.87 -39.70
C VAL A 134 -34.10 6.76 -38.18
N VAL A 135 -33.65 5.60 -37.70
CA VAL A 135 -33.29 5.39 -36.30
C VAL A 135 -31.85 4.89 -36.26
N THR A 136 -31.02 5.56 -35.46
CA THR A 136 -29.59 5.26 -35.31
C THR A 136 -29.29 4.96 -33.85
N LEU A 137 -28.66 3.82 -33.61
CA LEU A 137 -28.10 3.46 -32.33
C LEU A 137 -26.67 4.01 -32.27
N HIS A 138 -26.39 4.84 -31.28
CA HIS A 138 -25.02 5.27 -30.96
C HIS A 138 -24.57 4.52 -29.72
N PHE A 139 -23.47 3.78 -29.78
CA PHE A 139 -22.95 2.99 -28.68
C PHE A 139 -21.45 3.19 -28.50
N ARG A 140 -20.96 2.91 -27.29
CA ARG A 140 -19.53 2.91 -26.97
C ARG A 140 -19.22 1.94 -25.84
N PRO A 141 -18.00 1.37 -25.80
CA PRO A 141 -17.45 0.80 -24.57
C PRO A 141 -17.50 1.80 -23.42
N ALA A 142 -17.97 1.38 -22.24
CA ALA A 142 -18.02 2.28 -21.10
C ALA A 142 -16.64 2.86 -20.76
N GLY A 143 -16.63 4.12 -20.33
CA GLY A 143 -15.41 4.87 -20.03
C GLY A 143 -14.69 5.47 -21.25
N ARG A 144 -15.09 5.18 -22.49
CA ARG A 144 -14.55 5.85 -23.68
C ARG A 144 -15.32 7.13 -24.03
N PRO A 145 -14.69 8.12 -24.67
CA PRO A 145 -15.37 9.36 -25.05
C PRO A 145 -16.25 9.19 -26.30
N ASP A 146 -15.75 8.49 -27.31
CA ASP A 146 -16.34 8.49 -28.66
C ASP A 146 -17.41 7.40 -28.82
N PHE A 147 -18.51 7.75 -29.52
CA PHE A 147 -19.57 6.83 -29.91
C PHE A 147 -19.39 6.34 -31.34
N GLU A 148 -19.68 5.06 -31.54
CA GLU A 148 -19.86 4.41 -32.83
C GLU A 148 -21.35 4.39 -33.18
N SER A 149 -21.69 4.50 -34.46
CA SER A 149 -23.09 4.59 -34.91
C SER A 149 -23.47 3.38 -35.76
N LEU A 150 -24.62 2.76 -35.45
CA LEU A 150 -25.24 1.69 -36.24
C LEU A 150 -26.65 2.12 -36.68
N PRO A 151 -26.96 2.06 -37.99
CA PRO A 151 -28.34 2.24 -38.43
C PRO A 151 -29.19 1.05 -37.97
N MET A 152 -30.35 1.33 -37.37
CA MET A 152 -31.31 0.30 -37.01
C MET A 152 -32.13 -0.11 -38.24
N GLN A 153 -32.52 -1.38 -38.32
CA GLN A 153 -33.32 -1.95 -39.39
C GLN A 153 -34.81 -1.94 -38.99
N SER A 154 -35.67 -1.42 -39.86
CA SER A 154 -37.11 -1.38 -39.63
C SER A 154 -37.76 -2.74 -39.87
N SER A 155 -38.52 -3.24 -38.90
CA SER A 155 -39.41 -4.39 -39.03
C SER A 155 -40.74 -3.98 -39.69
N PRO A 156 -41.42 -4.89 -40.44
CA PRO A 156 -42.77 -4.68 -40.94
C PRO A 156 -43.80 -4.34 -39.84
N GLU A 157 -43.53 -4.71 -38.59
CA GLU A 157 -44.39 -4.49 -37.43
C GLU A 157 -44.20 -3.09 -36.79
N GLY A 158 -43.26 -2.28 -37.31
CA GLY A 158 -43.01 -0.90 -36.85
C GLY A 158 -41.93 -0.77 -35.78
N SER A 159 -41.31 -1.88 -35.35
CA SER A 159 -40.14 -1.87 -34.47
C SER A 159 -38.83 -1.71 -35.26
N TRP A 160 -37.78 -1.25 -34.58
CA TRP A 160 -36.45 -1.04 -35.13
C TRP A 160 -35.46 -1.89 -34.38
N THR A 161 -34.61 -2.63 -35.08
CA THR A 161 -33.64 -3.52 -34.44
C THR A 161 -32.21 -3.21 -34.86
N ALA A 162 -31.28 -3.33 -33.92
CA ALA A 162 -29.85 -3.32 -34.19
C ALA A 162 -29.16 -4.39 -33.36
N VAL A 163 -28.08 -4.96 -33.91
CA VAL A 163 -27.24 -5.92 -33.22
C VAL A 163 -25.89 -5.28 -32.98
N VAL A 164 -25.58 -5.01 -31.72
CA VAL A 164 -24.27 -4.55 -31.30
C VAL A 164 -23.31 -5.74 -31.43
N PRO A 165 -22.14 -5.55 -32.06
CA PRO A 165 -21.25 -6.66 -32.35
C PRO A 165 -20.58 -7.19 -31.07
N PRO A 166 -20.27 -8.50 -31.00
CA PRO A 166 -19.77 -9.15 -29.79
C PRO A 166 -18.53 -8.52 -29.17
N GLU A 167 -17.63 -7.98 -30.00
CA GLU A 167 -16.40 -7.31 -29.57
C GLU A 167 -16.62 -6.04 -28.73
N ALA A 168 -17.79 -5.41 -28.85
CA ALA A 168 -18.18 -4.25 -28.04
C ALA A 168 -18.85 -4.65 -26.71
N VAL A 169 -19.21 -5.93 -26.53
CA VAL A 169 -19.90 -6.46 -25.35
C VAL A 169 -18.89 -7.15 -24.44
N HIS A 170 -18.24 -6.37 -23.58
CA HIS A 170 -17.22 -6.84 -22.63
C HIS A 170 -17.55 -6.43 -21.19
N LEU A 171 -16.87 -7.02 -20.19
CA LEU A 171 -17.11 -6.75 -18.74
C LEU A 171 -17.20 -5.27 -18.38
N ARG A 172 -16.40 -4.45 -19.07
CA ARG A 172 -16.33 -3.01 -18.93
C ARG A 172 -17.70 -2.31 -19.09
N GLY A 173 -18.67 -2.93 -19.76
CA GLY A 173 -20.01 -2.38 -19.99
C GLY A 173 -20.16 -1.69 -21.33
N LEU A 174 -21.41 -1.50 -21.75
CA LEU A 174 -21.77 -0.81 -22.98
C LEU A 174 -22.68 0.37 -22.67
N GLU A 175 -22.31 1.56 -23.14
CA GLU A 175 -23.11 2.77 -23.04
C GLU A 175 -23.70 3.09 -24.42
N TYR A 176 -24.97 3.50 -24.47
CA TYR A 176 -25.61 3.81 -25.74
C TYR A 176 -26.76 4.81 -25.60
N TYR A 177 -27.10 5.46 -26.71
CA TYR A 177 -28.30 6.28 -26.84
C TYR A 177 -28.91 6.07 -28.23
N LEU A 178 -30.19 6.37 -28.35
CA LEU A 178 -30.88 6.34 -29.64
C LEU A 178 -31.06 7.75 -30.18
N GLU A 179 -30.91 7.88 -31.48
CA GLU A 179 -31.29 9.05 -32.26
C GLU A 179 -32.35 8.63 -33.27
N ALA A 180 -33.50 9.31 -33.27
CA ALA A 180 -34.58 9.04 -34.22
C ALA A 180 -35.04 10.33 -34.90
N ARG A 181 -35.22 10.24 -36.22
CA ARG A 181 -35.81 11.32 -37.03
C ARG A 181 -37.22 10.94 -37.46
N ALA A 182 -38.21 11.69 -36.98
CA ALA A 182 -39.62 11.54 -37.33
C ALA A 182 -40.32 12.90 -37.32
N ASP A 183 -41.40 13.07 -38.10
CA ASP A 183 -42.12 14.35 -38.27
C ASP A 183 -41.20 15.53 -38.64
N GLY A 184 -40.08 15.29 -39.35
CA GLY A 184 -39.06 16.31 -39.67
C GLY A 184 -38.25 16.82 -38.47
N ARG A 185 -38.27 16.12 -37.33
CA ARG A 185 -37.56 16.51 -36.09
C ARG A 185 -36.64 15.38 -35.62
N LEU A 186 -35.53 15.78 -35.01
CA LEU A 186 -34.63 14.87 -34.29
C LEU A 186 -35.11 14.71 -32.85
N SER A 187 -34.97 13.50 -32.33
CA SER A 187 -35.28 13.13 -30.96
C SER A 187 -34.28 12.11 -30.44
N PHE A 188 -34.02 12.12 -29.13
CA PHE A 188 -33.03 11.25 -28.50
C PHE A 188 -33.64 10.43 -27.36
N LEU A 189 -33.07 9.25 -27.11
CA LEU A 189 -33.30 8.46 -25.90
C LEU A 189 -31.95 8.16 -25.23
N PRO A 190 -31.68 8.71 -24.03
CA PRO A 190 -32.57 9.51 -23.20
C PRO A 190 -32.81 10.92 -23.77
N ALA A 191 -33.92 11.55 -23.41
CA ALA A 191 -34.36 12.81 -24.02
C ALA A 191 -33.53 14.05 -23.61
N ARG A 192 -32.66 13.93 -22.61
CA ARG A 192 -31.78 15.01 -22.13
C ARG A 192 -30.36 14.47 -22.05
N ASP A 193 -29.42 15.28 -22.52
CA ASP A 193 -27.98 15.05 -22.37
C ASP A 193 -27.58 13.62 -22.74
N ALA A 194 -28.09 13.11 -23.86
CA ALA A 194 -28.01 11.70 -24.25
C ALA A 194 -26.57 11.20 -24.41
N GLN A 195 -25.66 12.11 -24.75
CA GLN A 195 -24.23 11.82 -24.91
C GLN A 195 -23.49 11.87 -23.57
N GLU A 196 -23.90 12.74 -22.66
CA GLU A 196 -23.32 12.88 -21.32
C GLU A 196 -23.89 11.87 -20.32
N ARG A 197 -25.14 11.43 -20.52
CA ARG A 197 -25.90 10.52 -19.65
C ARG A 197 -26.56 9.40 -20.48
N PRO A 198 -25.78 8.59 -21.20
CA PRO A 198 -26.31 7.50 -22.03
C PRO A 198 -27.00 6.43 -21.18
N LEU A 199 -27.81 5.60 -21.83
CA LEU A 199 -28.29 4.36 -21.25
C LEU A 199 -27.11 3.39 -21.06
N ARG A 200 -27.21 2.50 -20.07
CA ARG A 200 -26.15 1.58 -19.66
C ARG A 200 -26.63 0.14 -19.76
N GLN A 201 -25.91 -0.70 -20.52
CA GLN A 201 -26.11 -2.14 -20.54
C GLN A 201 -25.19 -2.80 -19.53
N VAL A 202 -25.77 -3.54 -18.58
CA VAL A 202 -24.98 -4.43 -17.74
C VAL A 202 -24.53 -5.63 -18.57
N VAL A 203 -23.23 -5.91 -18.53
CA VAL A 203 -22.64 -7.10 -19.13
C VAL A 203 -22.28 -8.08 -18.00
N GLN A 204 -22.68 -9.33 -18.15
CA GLN A 204 -22.35 -10.42 -17.24
C GLN A 204 -21.23 -11.27 -17.84
N VAL A 205 -20.35 -11.72 -16.97
CA VAL A 205 -19.25 -12.62 -17.30
C VAL A 205 -19.37 -13.85 -16.42
N ILE A 206 -19.20 -15.01 -17.03
CA ILE A 206 -19.15 -16.31 -16.38
C ILE A 206 -17.82 -16.92 -16.81
N ASP A 207 -17.04 -17.41 -15.85
CA ASP A 207 -15.75 -18.09 -16.05
C ASP A 207 -14.77 -17.31 -16.94
N PHE A 208 -14.47 -16.06 -16.59
CA PHE A 208 -13.55 -15.23 -17.39
C PHE A 208 -12.12 -15.77 -17.37
N ASP A 209 -11.69 -16.39 -18.47
CA ASP A 209 -10.35 -16.97 -18.64
C ASP A 209 -9.42 -16.14 -19.56
N GLY A 210 -9.87 -14.96 -20.02
CA GLY A 210 -9.17 -14.13 -21.00
C GLY A 210 -7.87 -13.48 -20.50
N ASP A 211 -7.25 -12.63 -21.33
CA ASP A 211 -5.97 -11.94 -21.03
C ASP A 211 -5.97 -11.08 -19.73
N GLY A 212 -7.12 -10.90 -19.09
CA GLY A 212 -7.29 -10.24 -17.78
C GLY A 212 -7.48 -11.20 -16.58
N ALA A 213 -7.40 -12.52 -16.77
CA ALA A 213 -7.53 -13.49 -15.68
C ALA A 213 -6.49 -13.24 -14.57
N LEU A 214 -6.92 -13.36 -13.32
CA LEU A 214 -6.06 -13.09 -12.17
C LEU A 214 -5.04 -14.24 -12.03
N ARG A 215 -3.80 -13.99 -12.48
CA ARG A 215 -2.69 -14.95 -12.35
C ARG A 215 -1.95 -14.79 -11.03
N LEU A 216 -1.79 -15.90 -10.32
CA LEU A 216 -1.03 -15.98 -9.08
C LEU A 216 0.26 -16.74 -9.33
N ALA A 217 1.38 -16.21 -8.85
CA ALA A 217 2.65 -16.91 -8.82
C ALA A 217 2.78 -17.70 -7.51
N ALA A 218 3.42 -18.88 -7.58
CA ALA A 218 3.64 -19.74 -6.42
C ALA A 218 4.41 -19.01 -5.31
N GLY A 219 3.84 -18.96 -4.10
CA GLY A 219 4.47 -18.41 -2.90
C GLY A 219 4.58 -16.88 -2.86
N MET A 220 3.99 -16.16 -3.82
CA MET A 220 4.00 -14.70 -3.87
C MET A 220 2.59 -14.16 -3.67
N GLY A 221 2.42 -13.28 -2.68
CA GLY A 221 1.15 -12.60 -2.48
C GLY A 221 0.92 -11.54 -3.53
N ARG A 222 -0.32 -11.46 -4.03
CA ARG A 222 -0.76 -10.44 -4.97
C ARG A 222 -1.76 -9.53 -4.27
N LEU A 223 -1.50 -8.23 -4.32
CA LEU A 223 -2.45 -7.20 -3.91
C LEU A 223 -3.36 -6.91 -5.11
N THR A 224 -4.64 -7.27 -5.01
CA THR A 224 -5.57 -7.27 -6.15
C THR A 224 -6.95 -6.74 -5.78
N CYS A 225 -7.81 -6.57 -6.77
CA CYS A 225 -9.20 -6.20 -6.63
C CYS A 225 -10.04 -6.86 -7.74
N LEU A 226 -11.36 -6.85 -7.58
CA LEU A 226 -12.29 -7.37 -8.58
C LEU A 226 -13.11 -6.19 -9.16
N PRO A 227 -12.90 -5.82 -10.44
CA PRO A 227 -13.63 -4.75 -11.12
C PRO A 227 -15.01 -5.21 -11.63
N ALA A 228 -15.76 -5.94 -10.81
CA ALA A 228 -17.03 -6.54 -11.16
C ALA A 228 -18.00 -6.54 -9.97
N LEU A 229 -19.29 -6.30 -10.21
CA LEU A 229 -20.35 -6.58 -9.25
C LEU A 229 -20.44 -8.10 -9.06
N LEU A 230 -20.34 -8.55 -7.81
CA LEU A 230 -20.31 -9.97 -7.44
C LEU A 230 -21.68 -10.36 -6.87
N GLU A 231 -22.14 -11.55 -7.21
CA GLU A 231 -23.37 -12.11 -6.62
C GLU A 231 -23.11 -12.51 -5.15
N ASP A 232 -22.01 -13.21 -4.90
CA ASP A 232 -21.46 -13.49 -3.57
C ASP A 232 -19.98 -13.07 -3.55
N GLY A 233 -19.67 -12.06 -2.74
CA GLY A 233 -18.31 -11.54 -2.58
C GLY A 233 -17.48 -12.32 -1.55
N SER A 234 -17.98 -13.41 -0.98
CA SER A 234 -17.24 -14.19 0.02
C SER A 234 -16.05 -14.91 -0.63
N PRO A 235 -14.86 -14.95 0.01
CA PRO A 235 -13.69 -15.58 -0.60
C PRO A 235 -13.87 -17.04 -1.02
N PRO A 236 -14.57 -17.91 -0.25
CA PRO A 236 -14.83 -19.27 -0.70
C PRO A 236 -15.71 -19.32 -1.95
N ALA A 237 -16.72 -18.46 -2.08
CA ALA A 237 -17.58 -18.43 -3.26
C ALA A 237 -16.84 -17.97 -4.53
N LEU A 238 -15.79 -17.16 -4.37
CA LEU A 238 -15.04 -16.58 -5.49
C LEU A 238 -13.86 -17.43 -5.95
N PHE A 239 -13.32 -18.29 -5.09
CA PHE A 239 -12.03 -18.94 -5.37
C PHE A 239 -11.98 -20.44 -5.07
N ALA A 240 -12.99 -21.03 -4.42
CA ALA A 240 -12.88 -22.43 -3.98
C ALA A 240 -13.01 -23.43 -5.15
N ASP A 241 -13.66 -23.04 -6.24
CA ASP A 241 -13.70 -23.78 -7.51
C ASP A 241 -12.31 -23.91 -8.15
N ASP A 242 -11.54 -22.83 -8.17
CA ASP A 242 -10.20 -22.80 -8.76
C ASP A 242 -9.08 -23.27 -7.82
N LEU A 243 -9.14 -22.81 -6.56
CA LEU A 243 -8.09 -22.99 -5.56
C LEU A 243 -8.38 -24.10 -4.55
N GLY A 244 -9.61 -24.62 -4.50
CA GLY A 244 -10.04 -25.59 -3.49
C GLY A 244 -10.29 -24.95 -2.12
N GLU A 245 -10.25 -25.78 -1.07
CA GLU A 245 -10.51 -25.31 0.30
C GLU A 245 -9.43 -24.34 0.82
N PRO A 246 -9.82 -23.24 1.51
CA PRO A 246 -8.89 -22.28 2.08
C PRO A 246 -8.03 -22.92 3.19
N GLY A 247 -6.80 -22.45 3.35
CA GLY A 247 -5.91 -22.94 4.41
C GLY A 247 -4.44 -22.82 4.04
N SER A 248 -3.71 -23.94 4.00
CA SER A 248 -2.29 -23.93 3.64
C SER A 248 -2.07 -23.65 2.15
N GLN A 249 -2.98 -24.13 1.28
CA GLN A 249 -2.80 -24.04 -0.18
C GLN A 249 -2.97 -22.61 -0.72
N TRP A 250 -3.91 -21.86 -0.15
CA TRP A 250 -4.15 -20.48 -0.48
C TRP A 250 -4.79 -19.73 0.70
N ARG A 251 -4.53 -18.42 0.75
CA ARG A 251 -5.01 -17.52 1.79
C ARG A 251 -5.46 -16.22 1.14
N CYS A 252 -6.49 -15.60 1.69
CA CYS A 252 -6.82 -14.22 1.38
C CYS A 252 -6.94 -13.40 2.65
N ALA A 253 -6.61 -12.11 2.54
CA ALA A 253 -6.63 -11.21 3.67
C ALA A 253 -7.00 -9.79 3.27
N ARG A 254 -7.67 -9.08 4.16
CA ARG A 254 -7.91 -7.64 4.04
C ARG A 254 -7.43 -6.92 5.28
N TRP A 255 -6.76 -5.79 5.09
CA TRP A 255 -6.37 -4.90 6.17
C TRP A 255 -7.61 -4.26 6.79
N SER A 256 -7.74 -4.37 8.11
CA SER A 256 -8.74 -3.65 8.90
C SER A 256 -8.11 -2.38 9.47
N PRO A 257 -8.56 -1.18 9.03
CA PRO A 257 -8.05 0.08 9.54
C PRO A 257 -8.25 0.23 11.06
N ASP A 258 -9.38 -0.25 11.58
CA ASP A 258 -9.75 -0.18 12.99
C ASP A 258 -8.86 -1.06 13.88
N ASP A 259 -8.71 -2.33 13.50
CA ASP A 259 -7.90 -3.30 14.27
C ASP A 259 -6.40 -3.16 14.01
N ARG A 260 -6.01 -2.44 12.94
CA ARG A 260 -4.64 -2.33 12.43
C ARG A 260 -3.97 -3.70 12.24
N ARG A 261 -4.73 -4.65 11.69
CA ARG A 261 -4.26 -6.01 11.36
C ARG A 261 -4.98 -6.54 10.13
N TYR A 262 -4.42 -7.59 9.55
CA TYR A 262 -5.11 -8.38 8.53
C TYR A 262 -6.18 -9.25 9.16
N ARG A 263 -7.37 -9.26 8.54
CA ARG A 263 -8.41 -10.27 8.76
C ARG A 263 -8.37 -11.25 7.60
N GLU A 264 -8.32 -12.54 7.91
CA GLU A 264 -8.24 -13.64 6.95
C GLU A 264 -9.55 -14.44 6.89
N ILE A 265 -9.62 -15.38 5.95
CA ILE A 265 -10.77 -16.28 5.81
C ILE A 265 -11.03 -17.00 7.12
N GLY A 266 -12.25 -16.88 7.63
CA GLY A 266 -12.66 -17.46 8.92
C GLY A 266 -12.56 -16.49 10.11
N ASP A 267 -11.87 -15.36 9.97
CA ASP A 267 -11.90 -14.31 10.98
C ASP A 267 -13.25 -13.60 10.99
N ALA A 268 -13.78 -13.37 12.19
CA ALA A 268 -14.97 -12.54 12.35
C ALA A 268 -14.72 -11.15 11.77
N GLY A 269 -15.66 -10.63 10.97
CA GLY A 269 -15.62 -9.28 10.39
C GLY A 269 -14.68 -9.09 9.20
N LEU A 270 -14.24 -10.16 8.54
CA LEU A 270 -13.82 -10.05 7.15
C LEU A 270 -15.06 -9.76 6.29
N GLU A 271 -15.16 -8.54 5.76
CA GLU A 271 -16.27 -8.15 4.88
C GLU A 271 -16.14 -8.84 3.50
N PRO A 272 -17.28 -9.21 2.87
CA PRO A 272 -17.28 -9.69 1.49
C PRO A 272 -16.60 -8.68 0.56
N PHE A 273 -15.91 -9.19 -0.46
CA PHE A 273 -15.25 -8.37 -1.45
C PHE A 273 -16.26 -7.66 -2.35
N SER A 274 -15.93 -6.44 -2.73
CA SER A 274 -16.77 -5.58 -3.55
C SER A 274 -15.89 -4.72 -4.47
N PRO A 275 -16.44 -4.13 -5.54
CA PRO A 275 -15.71 -3.17 -6.36
C PRO A 275 -15.11 -2.03 -5.54
N GLY A 276 -13.99 -1.49 -6.03
CA GLY A 276 -13.29 -0.36 -5.41
C GLY A 276 -12.44 -0.74 -4.19
N ARG A 277 -12.48 -2.01 -3.77
CA ARG A 277 -11.85 -2.49 -2.56
C ARG A 277 -10.84 -3.61 -2.89
N ALA A 278 -9.61 -3.46 -2.39
CA ALA A 278 -8.54 -4.41 -2.64
C ALA A 278 -8.35 -5.42 -1.50
N PHE A 279 -7.74 -6.55 -1.81
CA PHE A 279 -7.40 -7.63 -0.88
C PHE A 279 -6.09 -8.32 -1.30
N TRP A 280 -5.49 -9.04 -0.36
CA TRP A 280 -4.37 -9.92 -0.63
C TRP A 280 -4.89 -11.30 -1.03
N LEU A 281 -4.29 -11.87 -2.07
CA LEU A 281 -4.49 -13.27 -2.45
C LEU A 281 -3.12 -13.95 -2.58
N LEU A 282 -2.96 -15.08 -1.89
CA LEU A 282 -1.73 -15.86 -1.84
C LEU A 282 -2.06 -17.29 -2.21
N SER A 283 -1.20 -17.89 -3.03
CA SER A 283 -1.30 -19.29 -3.42
C SER A 283 0.08 -19.94 -3.32
N GLU A 284 0.14 -21.18 -2.83
CA GLU A 284 1.37 -21.99 -2.85
C GLU A 284 1.74 -22.43 -4.28
N ARG A 285 0.81 -22.36 -5.23
CA ARG A 285 0.97 -22.82 -6.61
C ARG A 285 0.63 -21.73 -7.60
N GLU A 286 1.24 -21.80 -8.77
CA GLU A 286 0.82 -20.99 -9.89
C GLU A 286 -0.58 -21.39 -10.36
N ARG A 287 -1.47 -20.40 -10.47
CA ARG A 287 -2.87 -20.59 -10.85
C ARG A 287 -3.37 -19.40 -11.65
N ALA A 288 -4.16 -19.68 -12.68
CA ALA A 288 -5.08 -18.71 -13.25
C ALA A 288 -6.41 -18.86 -12.52
N ILE A 289 -7.00 -17.73 -12.16
CA ILE A 289 -8.29 -17.64 -11.48
C ILE A 289 -9.27 -17.08 -12.48
N ASP A 290 -10.33 -17.84 -12.75
CA ASP A 290 -11.49 -17.31 -13.44
C ASP A 290 -12.39 -16.57 -12.44
N PHE A 291 -13.28 -15.75 -12.95
CA PHE A 291 -14.26 -15.09 -12.08
C PHE A 291 -15.57 -14.92 -12.82
N SER A 292 -16.63 -14.90 -12.02
CA SER A 292 -17.97 -14.55 -12.46
C SER A 292 -18.40 -13.23 -11.84
N GLY A 293 -19.07 -12.38 -12.63
CA GLY A 293 -19.52 -11.07 -12.16
C GLY A 293 -20.16 -10.22 -13.25
N ALA A 294 -20.58 -9.03 -12.88
CA ALA A 294 -21.24 -8.09 -13.78
C ALA A 294 -20.54 -6.73 -13.85
N THR A 295 -20.81 -5.98 -14.91
CA THR A 295 -20.32 -4.61 -15.09
C THR A 295 -20.63 -3.72 -13.88
N VAL A 296 -19.64 -2.92 -13.49
CA VAL A 296 -19.80 -1.87 -12.49
C VAL A 296 -20.09 -0.54 -13.19
N TYR A 297 -21.22 0.08 -12.84
CA TYR A 297 -21.50 1.48 -13.16
C TYR A 297 -21.59 2.30 -11.88
N PRO A 298 -21.14 3.56 -11.89
CA PRO A 298 -21.35 4.44 -10.74
C PRO A 298 -22.86 4.69 -10.55
N PRO A 299 -23.35 4.78 -9.29
CA PRO A 299 -24.78 5.01 -9.01
C PRO A 299 -25.30 6.33 -9.60
N ASP A 300 -24.40 7.31 -9.74
CA ASP A 300 -24.64 8.60 -10.36
C ASP A 300 -23.54 8.91 -11.39
N ASP A 301 -23.58 10.09 -12.01
CA ASP A 301 -22.57 10.50 -12.99
C ASP A 301 -21.35 11.19 -12.34
N GLN A 302 -21.26 11.21 -11.01
CA GLN A 302 -20.15 11.82 -10.28
C GLN A 302 -18.99 10.85 -10.05
N GLY A 303 -19.23 9.54 -10.13
CA GLY A 303 -18.20 8.50 -10.05
C GLY A 303 -18.49 7.46 -8.98
N TYR A 304 -17.59 6.49 -8.85
CA TYR A 304 -17.68 5.43 -7.86
C TYR A 304 -17.03 5.89 -6.55
N VAL A 305 -17.79 5.90 -5.46
CA VAL A 305 -17.32 6.39 -4.16
C VAL A 305 -16.74 5.23 -3.33
N VAL A 306 -15.49 5.37 -2.91
CA VAL A 306 -14.80 4.49 -1.98
C VAL A 306 -14.53 5.26 -0.68
N PRO A 307 -15.22 4.93 0.43
CA PRO A 307 -14.95 5.58 1.71
C PRO A 307 -13.61 5.11 2.29
N LEU A 308 -12.75 6.05 2.65
CA LEU A 308 -11.45 5.80 3.29
C LEU A 308 -11.58 6.03 4.79
N ALA A 309 -11.50 4.97 5.60
CA ALA A 309 -11.47 5.09 7.05
C ALA A 309 -10.15 5.75 7.51
N PRO A 310 -10.07 6.35 8.71
CA PRO A 310 -8.81 6.86 9.25
C PRO A 310 -7.68 5.81 9.22
N GLY A 311 -6.49 6.21 8.76
CA GLY A 311 -5.34 5.34 8.58
C GLY A 311 -5.32 4.61 7.22
N TRP A 312 -4.67 3.45 7.19
CA TRP A 312 -4.42 2.70 5.95
C TRP A 312 -5.66 1.97 5.43
N ASN A 313 -5.93 2.10 4.13
CA ASN A 313 -7.03 1.44 3.42
C ASN A 313 -6.50 0.68 2.20
N MET A 314 -7.11 -0.47 1.91
CA MET A 314 -6.87 -1.23 0.67
C MET A 314 -7.93 -0.88 -0.38
N VAL A 315 -7.50 -0.21 -1.43
CA VAL A 315 -8.34 0.34 -2.51
C VAL A 315 -7.97 -0.31 -3.83
N GLY A 316 -8.95 -0.55 -4.68
CA GLY A 316 -8.74 -1.11 -6.01
C GLY A 316 -9.52 -0.34 -7.06
N ASN A 317 -9.25 -0.62 -8.33
CA ASN A 317 -10.05 -0.09 -9.42
C ASN A 317 -11.41 -0.83 -9.48
N PRO A 318 -12.56 -0.12 -9.36
CA PRO A 318 -13.89 -0.72 -9.48
C PRO A 318 -14.27 -1.07 -10.92
N PHE A 319 -13.59 -0.52 -11.94
CA PHE A 319 -13.96 -0.70 -13.35
C PHE A 319 -12.94 -1.56 -14.11
N ALA A 320 -13.41 -2.25 -15.14
CA ALA A 320 -12.59 -3.15 -15.97
C ALA A 320 -11.79 -2.39 -17.06
N TYR A 321 -11.28 -1.20 -16.72
CA TYR A 321 -10.45 -0.34 -17.56
C TYR A 321 -9.60 0.60 -16.69
N PRO A 322 -8.40 1.00 -17.15
CA PRO A 322 -7.50 1.81 -16.33
C PRO A 322 -8.09 3.18 -16.03
N LEU A 323 -7.95 3.63 -14.78
CA LEU A 323 -8.30 5.00 -14.35
C LEU A 323 -7.06 5.85 -14.13
N ALA A 324 -7.14 7.14 -14.41
CA ALA A 324 -6.10 8.07 -13.98
C ALA A 324 -6.43 8.55 -12.56
N LEU A 325 -5.50 8.36 -11.63
CA LEU A 325 -5.65 8.83 -10.25
C LEU A 325 -5.89 10.34 -10.20
N ASP A 326 -5.25 11.08 -11.11
CA ASP A 326 -5.36 12.54 -11.22
C ASP A 326 -6.75 13.05 -11.56
N ASP A 327 -7.59 12.20 -12.14
CA ASP A 327 -8.97 12.53 -12.45
C ASP A 327 -9.92 12.20 -11.29
N ALA A 328 -9.42 11.54 -10.23
CA ALA A 328 -10.18 11.27 -9.01
C ALA A 328 -10.44 12.56 -8.22
N LEU A 329 -11.41 12.50 -7.31
CA LEU A 329 -11.72 13.60 -6.38
C LEU A 329 -11.76 13.06 -4.96
N LEU A 330 -11.36 13.87 -4.00
CA LEU A 330 -11.51 13.57 -2.58
C LEU A 330 -12.51 14.52 -1.96
N ARG A 331 -13.45 13.99 -1.19
CA ARG A 331 -14.47 14.78 -0.50
C ARG A 331 -14.43 14.55 1.00
N ALA A 332 -14.24 15.62 1.75
CA ALA A 332 -14.26 15.62 3.21
C ALA A 332 -14.68 17.01 3.73
N GLY A 333 -15.40 17.06 4.86
CA GLY A 333 -15.77 18.34 5.49
C GLY A 333 -16.58 19.31 4.60
N GLY A 334 -17.30 18.80 3.59
CA GLY A 334 -18.04 19.63 2.61
C GLY A 334 -17.17 20.27 1.52
N GLN A 335 -15.88 19.98 1.50
CA GLN A 335 -14.94 20.40 0.45
C GLN A 335 -14.64 19.21 -0.48
N THR A 336 -14.35 19.53 -1.75
CA THR A 336 -13.91 18.56 -2.75
C THR A 336 -12.59 19.05 -3.33
N LEU A 337 -11.55 18.22 -3.26
CA LEU A 337 -10.19 18.53 -3.69
C LEU A 337 -9.70 17.48 -4.70
N SER A 338 -8.76 17.87 -5.56
CA SER A 338 -7.97 16.91 -6.33
C SER A 338 -7.02 16.11 -5.42
N PRO A 339 -6.47 14.96 -5.85
CA PRO A 339 -5.52 14.19 -5.05
C PRO A 339 -4.25 14.96 -4.69
N ALA A 340 -3.81 15.88 -5.55
CA ALA A 340 -2.65 16.74 -5.28
C ALA A 340 -2.95 17.75 -4.16
N GLU A 341 -4.06 18.47 -4.28
CA GLU A 341 -4.51 19.43 -3.25
C GLU A 341 -4.84 18.73 -1.92
N ALA A 342 -5.44 17.54 -1.98
CA ALA A 342 -5.77 16.75 -0.79
C ALA A 342 -4.50 16.26 -0.06
N ALA A 343 -3.45 15.89 -0.80
CA ALA A 343 -2.17 15.54 -0.20
C ALA A 343 -1.47 16.75 0.44
N GLU A 344 -1.48 17.91 -0.23
CA GLU A 344 -0.95 19.16 0.31
C GLU A 344 -1.72 19.62 1.56
N ALA A 345 -3.05 19.48 1.55
CA ALA A 345 -3.93 19.72 2.68
C ALA A 345 -3.86 18.63 3.77
N ARG A 346 -2.99 17.62 3.59
CA ARG A 346 -2.76 16.51 4.54
C ARG A 346 -4.00 15.66 4.82
N TRP A 347 -4.91 15.50 3.85
CA TRP A 347 -6.07 14.60 3.98
C TRP A 347 -5.67 13.15 3.76
N ILE A 348 -4.73 12.94 2.84
CA ILE A 348 -4.19 11.63 2.50
C ILE A 348 -2.68 11.72 2.39
N GLU A 349 -2.01 10.56 2.48
CA GLU A 349 -0.58 10.48 2.15
C GLU A 349 -0.34 10.92 0.69
N LEU A 350 0.85 11.49 0.47
CA LEU A 350 1.30 11.96 -0.83
C LEU A 350 1.22 10.87 -1.90
N GLN A 351 0.89 11.33 -3.11
CA GLN A 351 0.78 10.52 -4.32
C GLN A 351 2.19 10.11 -4.80
N PRO A 352 2.43 8.94 -5.44
CA PRO A 352 1.54 7.84 -5.87
C PRO A 352 1.16 6.82 -4.79
N LEU A 353 0.09 6.06 -5.08
CA LEU A 353 -0.38 4.94 -4.27
C LEU A 353 0.69 3.84 -4.12
N HIS A 354 0.67 3.13 -2.99
CA HIS A 354 1.57 2.01 -2.76
C HIS A 354 1.07 0.77 -3.51
N ALA A 355 1.79 0.38 -4.56
CA ALA A 355 1.56 -0.85 -5.31
C ALA A 355 2.52 -1.94 -4.85
N TYR A 356 2.20 -3.21 -5.10
CA TYR A 356 3.05 -4.33 -4.73
C TYR A 356 3.42 -5.17 -5.96
N ASP A 357 4.72 -5.27 -6.25
CA ASP A 357 5.25 -5.99 -7.42
C ASP A 357 5.35 -7.51 -7.21
N GLY A 358 4.85 -8.02 -6.08
CA GLY A 358 4.97 -9.40 -5.66
C GLY A 358 6.11 -9.64 -4.65
N ARG A 359 7.07 -8.72 -4.53
CA ARG A 359 8.23 -8.83 -3.62
C ARG A 359 8.36 -7.67 -2.66
N GLN A 360 8.05 -6.46 -3.09
CA GLN A 360 8.19 -5.24 -2.31
C GLN A 360 7.12 -4.22 -2.70
N TYR A 361 6.90 -3.25 -1.82
CA TYR A 361 6.16 -2.06 -2.19
C TYR A 361 7.00 -1.21 -3.14
N VAL A 362 6.36 -0.76 -4.21
CA VAL A 362 6.95 0.15 -5.19
C VAL A 362 6.12 1.43 -5.22
N GLU A 363 6.76 2.56 -5.51
CA GLU A 363 6.02 3.78 -5.81
C GLU A 363 5.12 3.51 -7.03
N GLY A 364 3.81 3.57 -6.82
CA GLY A 364 2.84 3.13 -7.81
C GLY A 364 2.73 4.07 -9.01
N SER A 365 2.06 3.58 -10.04
CA SER A 365 1.66 4.39 -11.19
C SER A 365 0.59 5.42 -10.78
N ARG A 366 0.52 6.57 -11.47
CA ARG A 366 -0.63 7.50 -11.38
C ARG A 366 -1.86 6.98 -12.15
N THR A 367 -1.80 5.73 -12.59
CA THR A 367 -2.89 4.98 -13.21
C THR A 367 -3.27 3.84 -12.29
N LEU A 368 -4.58 3.62 -12.08
CA LEU A 368 -5.12 2.46 -11.41
C LEU A 368 -5.55 1.45 -12.49
N PRO A 369 -4.70 0.50 -12.88
CA PRO A 369 -5.11 -0.60 -13.73
C PRO A 369 -6.20 -1.46 -13.06
N PRO A 370 -7.06 -2.12 -13.86
CA PRO A 370 -7.96 -3.14 -13.33
C PRO A 370 -7.14 -4.31 -12.74
N TRP A 371 -7.72 -5.05 -11.79
CA TRP A 371 -7.10 -6.24 -11.16
C TRP A 371 -5.90 -5.97 -10.24
N GLU A 372 -5.59 -4.70 -9.98
CA GLU A 372 -4.53 -4.30 -9.06
C GLU A 372 -5.11 -3.55 -7.87
N GLY A 373 -4.58 -3.90 -6.69
CA GLY A 373 -4.90 -3.23 -5.45
C GLY A 373 -3.77 -2.32 -5.01
N PHE A 374 -4.13 -1.36 -4.17
CA PHE A 374 -3.25 -0.32 -3.69
C PHE A 374 -3.53 0.01 -2.22
N PHE A 375 -2.52 0.53 -1.53
CA PHE A 375 -2.72 1.17 -0.23
C PHE A 375 -2.78 2.69 -0.35
N VAL A 376 -3.71 3.28 0.40
CA VAL A 376 -3.80 4.73 0.63
C VAL A 376 -4.02 4.98 2.12
N ALA A 377 -3.32 5.94 2.69
CA ALA A 377 -3.56 6.38 4.06
C ALA A 377 -4.45 7.62 4.07
N ASN A 378 -5.54 7.57 4.82
CA ASN A 378 -6.30 8.74 5.25
C ASN A 378 -5.65 9.27 6.53
N LEU A 379 -5.18 10.51 6.50
CA LEU A 379 -4.49 11.13 7.63
C LEU A 379 -5.46 11.89 8.56
N ASN A 380 -6.73 12.02 8.16
CA ASN A 380 -7.77 12.63 8.97
C ASN A 380 -8.32 11.65 10.01
N GLU A 381 -8.83 12.21 11.11
CA GLU A 381 -9.57 11.45 12.13
C GLU A 381 -10.98 11.04 11.66
N ALA A 382 -11.47 11.65 10.58
CA ALA A 382 -12.77 11.36 9.97
C ALA A 382 -12.59 10.67 8.60
N PRO A 383 -13.58 9.89 8.13
CA PRO A 383 -13.53 9.29 6.81
C PRO A 383 -13.42 10.33 5.68
N VAL A 384 -12.69 9.97 4.63
CA VAL A 384 -12.56 10.76 3.39
C VAL A 384 -13.12 9.94 2.23
N ASP A 385 -14.01 10.52 1.44
CA ASP A 385 -14.56 9.84 0.26
C ASP A 385 -13.59 9.98 -0.90
N LEU A 386 -13.08 8.87 -1.43
CA LEU A 386 -12.37 8.82 -2.71
C LEU A 386 -13.38 8.56 -3.84
N ILE A 387 -13.50 9.49 -4.77
CA ILE A 387 -14.45 9.43 -5.88
C ILE A 387 -13.67 9.13 -7.16
N LEU A 388 -13.91 7.94 -7.72
CA LEU A 388 -13.25 7.43 -8.92
C LEU A 388 -14.15 7.64 -10.15
N PRO A 389 -13.77 8.49 -11.12
CA PRO A 389 -14.61 8.75 -12.29
C PRO A 389 -14.68 7.52 -13.20
N ALA A 390 -15.84 7.28 -13.81
CA ALA A 390 -16.03 6.24 -14.82
C ALA A 390 -15.49 6.69 -16.20
N ARG A 391 -14.19 7.01 -16.27
CA ARG A 391 -13.49 7.51 -17.47
C ARG A 391 -12.15 6.82 -17.65
N GLU A 392 -11.92 6.26 -18.84
CA GLU A 392 -10.68 5.56 -19.16
C GLU A 392 -9.50 6.52 -19.23
N ALA A 393 -8.41 6.13 -18.57
CA ALA A 393 -7.21 6.94 -18.44
C ALA A 393 -6.64 7.34 -19.81
N GLY A 394 -6.30 8.63 -19.96
CA GLY A 394 -5.59 9.14 -21.14
C GLY A 394 -6.45 9.38 -22.40
N LEU A 395 -7.74 9.04 -22.36
CA LEU A 395 -8.65 9.27 -23.51
C LEU A 395 -9.47 10.56 -23.40
N TRP A 396 -9.61 11.11 -22.19
CA TRP A 396 -10.46 12.28 -21.95
C TRP A 396 -9.64 13.57 -21.88
N PRO A 397 -10.18 14.69 -22.41
CA PRO A 397 -9.55 16.00 -22.25
C PRO A 397 -9.44 16.35 -20.77
N ARG A 398 -8.24 16.68 -20.31
CA ARG A 398 -8.03 17.14 -18.93
C ARG A 398 -8.35 18.63 -18.81
N PRO A 399 -9.14 19.04 -17.81
CA PRO A 399 -9.40 20.46 -17.55
C PRO A 399 -8.14 21.23 -17.17
N SER A 400 -7.16 20.57 -16.54
CA SER A 400 -5.87 21.14 -16.15
C SER A 400 -4.81 20.04 -16.03
N PRO A 401 -3.53 20.31 -16.35
CA PRO A 401 -2.47 19.38 -15.99
C PRO A 401 -2.45 19.21 -14.47
N PRO A 402 -2.18 17.99 -13.95
CA PRO A 402 -2.03 17.80 -12.52
C PRO A 402 -0.97 18.77 -12.00
N ALA A 403 -1.23 19.40 -10.86
CA ALA A 403 -0.19 20.13 -10.16
C ALA A 403 1.02 19.20 -10.02
N ALA A 404 2.21 19.67 -10.43
CA ALA A 404 3.41 18.88 -10.25
C ALA A 404 3.51 18.54 -8.76
N ILE A 405 3.65 17.25 -8.43
CA ILE A 405 4.01 16.88 -7.06
C ILE A 405 5.27 17.69 -6.75
N PRO A 406 5.31 18.45 -5.64
CA PRO A 406 6.54 19.08 -5.21
C PRO A 406 7.60 17.99 -5.13
N SER A 407 8.58 18.03 -6.02
CA SER A 407 9.76 17.19 -5.91
C SER A 407 10.74 18.01 -5.08
N ALA A 408 10.95 17.63 -3.82
CA ALA A 408 12.13 18.09 -3.12
C ALA A 408 13.32 17.51 -3.89
N ALA A 409 14.20 18.38 -4.37
CA ALA A 409 15.55 17.94 -4.71
C ALA A 409 16.25 17.74 -3.36
N PRO A 410 16.48 16.50 -2.91
CA PRO A 410 17.21 16.29 -1.67
C PRO A 410 18.63 16.84 -1.83
N ASP A 411 19.16 17.49 -0.80
CA ASP A 411 20.57 17.88 -0.74
C ASP A 411 21.44 16.61 -0.77
N TRP A 412 20.98 15.62 -0.01
CA TRP A 412 21.43 14.24 -0.08
C TRP A 412 20.30 13.29 0.33
N LEU A 413 20.34 12.09 -0.23
CA LEU A 413 19.44 10.99 0.10
C LEU A 413 20.23 9.69 0.20
N LEU A 414 20.02 8.95 1.29
CA LEU A 414 20.51 7.61 1.49
C LEU A 414 19.38 6.61 1.21
N ASP A 415 19.61 5.76 0.20
CA ASP A 415 18.76 4.63 -0.12
C ASP A 415 19.26 3.37 0.60
N LEU A 416 18.57 2.95 1.65
CA LEU A 416 18.90 1.77 2.44
C LEU A 416 18.09 0.56 1.94
N THR A 417 18.77 -0.53 1.60
CA THR A 417 18.19 -1.82 1.24
C THR A 417 18.60 -2.90 2.23
N ALA A 418 17.64 -3.42 2.99
CA ALA A 418 17.83 -4.54 3.90
C ALA A 418 17.44 -5.87 3.24
N ARG A 419 18.17 -6.96 3.52
CA ARG A 419 17.89 -8.32 3.06
C ARG A 419 18.11 -9.33 4.20
N LEU A 420 17.20 -10.30 4.31
CA LEU A 420 17.26 -11.36 5.31
C LEU A 420 17.32 -12.72 4.63
N GLY A 421 18.52 -13.32 4.54
CA GLY A 421 18.73 -14.55 3.76
C GLY A 421 18.22 -14.42 2.31
N GLU A 422 17.38 -15.35 1.87
CA GLU A 422 16.74 -15.36 0.54
C GLU A 422 15.41 -14.57 0.50
N SER A 423 15.08 -13.80 1.53
CA SER A 423 13.85 -12.99 1.57
C SER A 423 13.91 -11.82 0.60
N GLY A 424 12.74 -11.32 0.17
CA GLY A 424 12.64 -10.08 -0.60
C GLY A 424 13.27 -8.88 0.13
N PRO A 425 13.83 -7.90 -0.62
CA PRO A 425 14.44 -6.73 -0.02
C PRO A 425 13.40 -5.81 0.64
N ALA A 426 13.79 -5.18 1.76
CA ALA A 426 13.04 -4.07 2.34
C ALA A 426 13.83 -2.77 2.11
N ARG A 427 13.15 -1.70 1.70
CA ARG A 427 13.77 -0.42 1.37
C ARG A 427 13.29 0.71 2.28
N LEU A 428 14.20 1.61 2.58
CA LEU A 428 13.98 2.83 3.37
C LEU A 428 14.83 3.95 2.77
N GLN A 429 14.32 5.17 2.78
CA GLN A 429 15.03 6.36 2.32
C GLN A 429 15.10 7.38 3.46
N VAL A 430 16.28 7.93 3.72
CA VAL A 430 16.47 9.02 4.69
C VAL A 430 17.33 10.11 4.06
N GLY A 431 17.08 11.37 4.38
CA GLY A 431 17.81 12.45 3.74
C GLY A 431 17.49 13.83 4.28
N THR A 432 18.14 14.83 3.67
CA THR A 432 17.76 16.23 3.87
C THR A 432 17.35 16.89 2.57
N ALA A 433 16.47 17.88 2.69
CA ALA A 433 16.14 18.78 1.59
C ALA A 433 15.94 20.20 2.12
N GLU A 434 16.38 21.20 1.37
CA GLU A 434 16.15 22.62 1.69
C GLU A 434 14.65 22.96 1.85
N SER A 435 13.80 22.28 1.10
CA SER A 435 12.34 22.49 1.12
C SER A 435 11.60 21.69 2.20
N ALA A 436 12.27 20.74 2.87
CA ALA A 436 11.67 19.94 3.92
C ALA A 436 11.44 20.75 5.20
N ALA A 437 10.37 20.42 5.92
CA ALA A 437 10.00 21.03 7.18
C ALA A 437 10.31 20.12 8.37
N GLU A 438 10.30 20.68 9.57
CA GLU A 438 10.28 19.86 10.78
C GLU A 438 8.92 19.18 10.93
N GLY A 439 8.94 17.89 11.27
CA GLY A 439 7.74 17.07 11.37
C GLY A 439 7.23 16.61 10.01
N TRP A 440 6.01 16.06 9.98
CA TRP A 440 5.47 15.44 8.76
C TRP A 440 5.18 16.49 7.69
N ASP A 441 5.68 16.26 6.49
CA ASP A 441 5.45 17.12 5.33
C ASP A 441 5.15 16.36 4.03
N ALA A 442 5.14 17.10 2.91
CA ALA A 442 4.82 16.60 1.58
C ALA A 442 5.94 15.75 0.93
N TYR A 443 7.05 15.53 1.61
CA TYR A 443 8.19 14.77 1.11
C TYR A 443 8.41 13.46 1.88
N ASP A 444 7.79 13.34 3.05
CA ASP A 444 7.73 12.11 3.83
C ASP A 444 6.81 11.06 3.20
N ARG A 445 7.19 9.79 3.33
CA ARG A 445 6.33 8.65 2.95
C ARG A 445 6.12 7.78 4.15
N LEU A 446 4.87 7.48 4.47
CA LEU A 446 4.49 6.53 5.50
C LEU A 446 4.79 5.11 5.04
N VAL A 447 5.05 4.23 6.00
CA VAL A 447 5.22 2.80 5.72
C VAL A 447 3.84 2.16 5.59
N PRO A 448 3.50 1.58 4.41
CA PRO A 448 2.26 0.82 4.27
C PRO A 448 2.28 -0.40 5.20
N PRO A 449 1.11 -0.96 5.56
CA PRO A 449 1.05 -2.20 6.31
C PRO A 449 1.91 -3.28 5.65
N PRO A 450 2.60 -4.15 6.42
CA PRO A 450 3.48 -5.16 5.84
C PRO A 450 2.68 -6.04 4.86
N ALA A 451 3.25 -6.39 3.71
CA ALA A 451 2.57 -7.30 2.78
C ALA A 451 2.29 -8.64 3.48
N LEU A 452 1.20 -9.32 3.11
CA LEU A 452 0.86 -10.58 3.77
C LEU A 452 1.97 -11.61 3.50
N GLY A 453 2.57 -12.15 4.56
CA GLY A 453 3.72 -13.06 4.46
C GLY A 453 5.09 -12.37 4.33
N GLN A 454 5.15 -11.04 4.36
CA GLN A 454 6.41 -10.29 4.38
C GLN A 454 7.25 -10.65 5.61
N ARG A 455 8.51 -11.01 5.39
CA ARG A 455 9.43 -11.50 6.45
C ARG A 455 10.43 -10.45 6.91
N LEU A 456 10.53 -9.33 6.19
CA LEU A 456 11.42 -8.23 6.51
C LEU A 456 10.74 -6.91 6.16
N LEU A 457 10.71 -5.99 7.12
CA LEU A 457 10.25 -4.61 6.94
C LEU A 457 11.34 -3.65 7.42
N ALA A 458 11.57 -2.56 6.70
CA ALA A 458 12.47 -1.49 7.09
C ALA A 458 11.69 -0.18 7.21
N ARG A 459 11.95 0.60 8.25
CA ARG A 459 11.28 1.89 8.49
C ARG A 459 12.16 2.87 9.26
N SER A 460 12.03 4.15 8.97
CA SER A 460 12.46 5.21 9.89
C SER A 460 11.38 5.43 10.94
N VAL A 461 11.77 5.71 12.17
CA VAL A 461 10.89 6.02 13.29
C VAL A 461 11.19 7.42 13.79
N ASP A 462 10.24 8.33 13.59
CA ASP A 462 10.27 9.66 14.19
C ASP A 462 9.20 9.78 15.28
N THR A 463 9.67 9.76 16.53
CA THR A 463 8.79 9.85 17.71
C THR A 463 8.23 11.25 17.95
N ASN A 464 8.76 12.28 17.27
CA ASN A 464 8.23 13.63 17.33
C ASN A 464 6.96 13.79 16.49
N LEU A 465 6.70 12.84 15.58
CA LEU A 465 5.49 12.84 14.77
C LEU A 465 4.26 12.39 15.57
N PRO A 466 3.06 12.87 15.20
CA PRO A 466 1.81 12.40 15.77
C PRO A 466 1.66 10.88 15.67
N PRO A 467 1.00 10.22 16.65
CA PRO A 467 0.72 8.79 16.58
C PRO A 467 0.05 8.39 15.27
N GLY A 468 0.59 7.37 14.59
CA GLY A 468 0.14 6.93 13.26
C GLY A 468 0.98 7.46 12.10
N LEU A 469 1.72 8.56 12.29
CA LEU A 469 2.64 9.13 11.28
C LEU A 469 4.11 8.82 11.55
N GLN A 470 4.42 8.23 12.71
CA GLN A 470 5.78 8.03 13.21
C GLN A 470 6.64 7.06 12.39
N ARG A 471 6.07 6.33 11.44
CA ARG A 471 6.76 5.23 10.73
C ARG A 471 6.83 5.57 9.26
N LEU A 472 8.05 5.82 8.80
CA LEU A 472 8.32 6.38 7.48
C LEU A 472 9.15 5.44 6.61
N GLN A 473 8.72 5.26 5.35
CA GLN A 473 9.50 4.63 4.29
C GLN A 473 10.44 5.64 3.61
N ARG A 474 10.08 6.93 3.65
CA ARG A 474 10.95 8.06 3.30
C ARG A 474 10.82 9.11 4.39
N ASP A 475 11.94 9.53 4.95
CA ASP A 475 12.02 10.52 6.02
C ASP A 475 12.99 11.63 5.60
N LEU A 476 12.44 12.75 5.16
CA LEU A 476 13.20 13.91 4.69
C LEU A 476 13.07 15.05 5.69
N ARG A 477 14.20 15.61 6.10
CA ARG A 477 14.25 16.66 7.12
C ARG A 477 15.04 17.87 6.64
N PRO A 478 14.86 19.07 7.23
CA PRO A 478 15.76 20.18 6.93
C PRO A 478 17.19 19.87 7.36
N ALA A 479 18.17 20.46 6.66
CA ALA A 479 19.58 20.35 7.00
C ALA A 479 19.86 20.89 8.42
N ALA A 480 20.82 20.29 9.11
CA ALA A 480 21.28 20.71 10.44
C ALA A 480 22.79 21.00 10.41
N GLU A 481 23.23 22.09 11.05
CA GLU A 481 24.65 22.50 11.06
C GLU A 481 25.53 21.52 11.85
N GLU A 482 25.11 21.14 13.06
CA GLU A 482 25.88 20.23 13.94
C GLU A 482 25.72 18.75 13.53
N GLY A 483 24.49 18.35 13.17
CA GLY A 483 24.17 16.99 12.75
C GLY A 483 22.75 16.58 13.08
N ARG A 484 22.32 15.43 12.53
CA ARG A 484 21.02 14.81 12.79
C ARG A 484 21.12 13.29 12.70
N ALA A 485 20.24 12.60 13.41
CA ALA A 485 20.10 11.15 13.35
C ALA A 485 18.69 10.69 12.98
N TRP A 486 18.63 9.57 12.27
CA TRP A 486 17.43 8.84 11.92
C TRP A 486 17.43 7.49 12.62
N THR A 487 16.35 7.18 13.34
CA THR A 487 16.16 5.87 13.95
C THR A 487 15.60 4.91 12.91
N VAL A 488 16.36 3.89 12.56
CA VAL A 488 15.97 2.88 11.59
C VAL A 488 15.61 1.60 12.32
N GLU A 489 14.41 1.09 12.07
CA GLU A 489 13.92 -0.16 12.64
C GLU A 489 13.73 -1.20 11.51
N LEU A 490 14.36 -2.35 11.68
CA LEU A 490 14.20 -3.52 10.82
C LEU A 490 13.44 -4.61 11.56
N ILE A 491 12.27 -4.99 11.06
CA ILE A 491 11.47 -6.06 11.67
C ILE A 491 11.71 -7.34 10.89
N ALA A 492 12.45 -8.27 11.49
CA ALA A 492 12.68 -9.59 10.90
C ALA A 492 11.73 -10.63 11.50
N GLY A 493 11.02 -11.35 10.63
CA GLY A 493 10.09 -12.42 10.99
C GLY A 493 10.76 -13.79 11.23
N ALA A 494 12.07 -13.89 11.05
CA ALA A 494 12.84 -15.10 11.28
C ALA A 494 14.30 -14.76 11.62
N ALA A 495 14.98 -15.69 12.28
CA ALA A 495 16.43 -15.60 12.46
C ALA A 495 17.17 -15.83 11.13
N GLY A 496 18.29 -15.14 10.94
CA GLY A 496 19.07 -15.27 9.71
C GLY A 496 20.21 -14.25 9.57
N SER A 497 20.94 -14.32 8.46
CA SER A 497 21.91 -13.28 8.09
C SER A 497 21.16 -12.06 7.56
N LEU A 498 21.39 -10.90 8.19
CA LEU A 498 20.81 -9.62 7.83
C LEU A 498 21.89 -8.79 7.14
N GLN A 499 21.60 -8.37 5.91
CA GLN A 499 22.47 -7.52 5.12
C GLN A 499 21.78 -6.18 4.90
N LEU A 500 22.49 -5.09 5.20
CA LEU A 500 22.13 -3.72 4.89
C LEU A 500 23.05 -3.23 3.78
N ALA A 501 22.50 -2.80 2.67
CA ALA A 501 23.25 -2.10 1.63
C ALA A 501 22.73 -0.68 1.52
N TRP A 502 23.60 0.30 1.29
CA TRP A 502 23.19 1.67 1.06
C TRP A 502 23.86 2.28 -0.17
N GLU A 503 23.16 3.24 -0.76
CA GLU A 503 23.63 4.07 -1.86
C GLU A 503 23.25 5.53 -1.58
N TRP A 504 24.19 6.44 -1.79
CA TRP A 504 23.98 7.87 -1.60
C TRP A 504 23.73 8.57 -2.93
N SER A 505 22.81 9.52 -2.92
CA SER A 505 22.67 10.54 -3.95
C SER A 505 22.82 11.92 -3.33
N GLY A 506 23.36 12.88 -4.08
CA GLY A 506 23.68 14.22 -3.57
C GLY A 506 25.01 14.28 -2.84
N GLN A 507 25.27 15.40 -2.13
CA GLN A 507 26.53 15.64 -1.43
C GLN A 507 26.26 16.03 0.02
N LEU A 508 26.94 15.36 0.95
CA LEU A 508 26.90 15.71 2.37
C LEU A 508 27.44 17.14 2.59
N PRO A 509 26.91 17.88 3.59
CA PRO A 509 27.46 19.19 3.96
C PRO A 509 28.95 19.13 4.28
N GLU A 510 29.69 20.21 3.98
CA GLU A 510 31.13 20.26 4.20
C GLU A 510 31.48 20.01 5.68
N GLY A 511 32.40 19.09 5.93
CA GLY A 511 32.83 18.71 7.27
C GLY A 511 31.92 17.72 8.00
N GLN A 512 30.79 17.30 7.41
CA GLN A 512 29.94 16.25 7.98
C GLN A 512 30.32 14.85 7.47
N VAL A 513 30.13 13.86 8.34
CA VAL A 513 30.32 12.44 8.08
C VAL A 513 29.06 11.67 8.42
N ALA A 514 28.85 10.55 7.74
CA ALA A 514 27.74 9.66 8.01
C ALA A 514 28.22 8.37 8.69
N ARG A 515 27.50 7.95 9.74
CA ARG A 515 27.77 6.74 10.50
C ARG A 515 26.48 5.93 10.66
N LEU A 516 26.57 4.62 10.40
CA LEU A 516 25.54 3.65 10.76
C LEU A 516 25.91 3.06 12.12
N ILE A 517 25.01 3.17 13.09
CA ILE A 517 25.19 2.70 14.46
C ILE A 517 24.30 1.48 14.65
N ASP A 518 24.89 0.36 15.03
CA ASP A 518 24.18 -0.86 15.41
C ASP A 518 24.00 -0.86 16.92
N LEU A 519 22.75 -0.62 17.36
CA LEU A 519 22.43 -0.50 18.79
C LEU A 519 22.47 -1.85 19.52
N GLN A 520 22.39 -2.97 18.80
CA GLN A 520 22.48 -4.30 19.42
C GLN A 520 23.93 -4.63 19.80
N LEU A 521 24.86 -4.21 18.95
CA LEU A 521 26.28 -4.50 19.10
C LEU A 521 27.07 -3.36 19.76
N GLY A 522 26.48 -2.17 19.88
CA GLY A 522 27.12 -0.99 20.44
C GLY A 522 28.33 -0.52 19.62
N ILE A 523 28.26 -0.70 18.31
CA ILE A 523 29.31 -0.29 17.37
C ILE A 523 28.76 0.63 16.29
N TRP A 524 29.64 1.40 15.66
CA TRP A 524 29.28 2.24 14.52
C TRP A 524 30.21 1.99 13.33
N VAL A 525 29.75 2.23 12.12
CA VAL A 525 30.55 2.10 10.90
C VAL A 525 30.41 3.37 10.07
N GLU A 526 31.48 3.77 9.38
CA GLU A 526 31.37 4.86 8.40
C GLU A 526 30.48 4.42 7.23
N CYS A 527 29.64 5.33 6.75
CA CYS A 527 28.79 5.14 5.57
C CYS A 527 29.38 5.89 4.36
N PRO A 528 30.34 5.30 3.62
CA PRO A 528 30.79 5.86 2.34
C PRO A 528 29.66 5.91 1.30
N PRO A 529 29.86 6.56 0.14
CA PRO A 529 28.84 6.74 -0.91
C PRO A 529 28.11 5.47 -1.37
N SER A 530 28.72 4.30 -1.21
CA SER A 530 28.01 3.03 -1.21
C SER A 530 28.71 2.05 -0.29
N GLY A 531 27.96 1.14 0.33
CA GLY A 531 28.52 0.18 1.27
C GLY A 531 27.55 -0.91 1.68
N VAL A 532 28.08 -1.92 2.35
CA VAL A 532 27.32 -3.05 2.88
C VAL A 532 27.65 -3.27 4.36
N TYR A 533 26.68 -3.64 5.16
CA TYR A 533 26.83 -4.05 6.55
C TYR A 533 26.08 -5.35 6.78
N GLU A 534 26.78 -6.39 7.20
CA GLU A 534 26.21 -7.69 7.52
C GLU A 534 26.26 -7.94 9.02
N THR A 535 25.13 -8.35 9.56
CA THR A 535 24.97 -8.76 10.95
C THR A 535 24.05 -9.98 11.03
N SER A 536 23.90 -10.58 12.21
CA SER A 536 22.96 -11.66 12.42
C SER A 536 21.68 -11.13 13.05
N ALA A 537 20.55 -11.38 12.38
CA ALA A 537 19.26 -11.28 13.02
C ALA A 537 19.09 -12.51 13.93
N GLY A 538 19.06 -12.28 15.25
CA GLY A 538 18.76 -13.28 16.28
C GLY A 538 17.32 -13.79 16.22
N ALA A 539 16.69 -14.08 17.37
CA ALA A 539 15.26 -14.40 17.40
C ALA A 539 14.43 -13.28 16.74
N ALA A 540 13.25 -13.63 16.20
CA ALA A 540 12.38 -12.68 15.51
C ALA A 540 12.10 -11.45 16.40
N GLY A 541 12.32 -10.25 15.84
CA GLY A 541 12.23 -9.00 16.60
C GLY A 541 12.65 -7.78 15.77
N PRO A 542 12.42 -6.57 16.32
CA PRO A 542 12.95 -5.34 15.74
C PRO A 542 14.45 -5.22 16.02
N PHE A 543 15.21 -4.89 14.98
CA PHE A 543 16.62 -4.51 15.03
C PHE A 543 16.68 -3.01 14.78
N GLU A 544 17.15 -2.27 15.77
CA GLU A 544 17.26 -0.81 15.74
C GLU A 544 18.68 -0.37 15.37
N PHE A 545 18.77 0.51 14.40
CA PHE A 545 19.97 1.17 13.95
C PHE A 545 19.77 2.68 14.04
N LEU A 546 20.86 3.43 14.12
CA LEU A 546 20.83 4.87 13.88
C LEU A 546 21.65 5.19 12.64
N ILE A 547 21.12 6.03 11.77
CA ILE A 547 21.91 6.70 10.73
C ILE A 547 22.17 8.10 11.26
N ALA A 548 23.41 8.39 11.62
CA ALA A 548 23.83 9.70 12.13
C ALA A 548 24.66 10.42 11.07
N VAL A 549 24.27 11.64 10.72
CA VAL A 549 24.97 12.52 9.77
C VAL A 549 25.26 13.84 10.46
N GLY A 550 26.54 14.16 10.66
CA GLY A 550 26.94 15.36 11.39
C GLY A 550 28.44 15.54 11.46
N THR A 551 28.92 16.52 12.20
CA THR A 551 30.36 16.70 12.40
C THR A 551 30.95 15.52 13.17
N PRO A 552 32.23 15.14 12.94
CA PRO A 552 32.89 14.10 13.71
C PRO A 552 32.78 14.31 15.22
N GLU A 553 32.93 15.55 15.68
CA GLU A 553 32.83 15.94 17.09
C GLU A 553 31.42 15.69 17.63
N TRP A 554 30.38 16.14 16.92
CA TRP A 554 28.99 15.92 17.32
C TRP A 554 28.67 14.43 17.43
N THR A 555 29.09 13.63 16.44
CA THR A 555 28.83 12.19 16.45
C THR A 555 29.54 11.44 17.58
N GLU A 556 30.68 11.94 18.08
CA GLU A 556 31.42 11.34 19.20
C GLU A 556 30.88 11.78 20.56
N GLU A 557 30.38 13.02 20.67
CA GLU A 557 29.76 13.53 21.89
C GLU A 557 28.36 12.95 22.12
N GLU A 558 27.56 12.85 21.06
CA GLU A 558 26.17 12.39 21.14
C GLU A 558 26.07 10.87 21.27
N PHE A 559 27.05 10.13 20.71
CA PHE A 559 27.01 8.67 20.64
C PHE A 559 28.29 8.02 21.20
N ASP A 560 28.21 7.49 22.43
CA ASP A 560 29.31 6.74 23.08
C ASP A 560 29.35 5.27 22.63
N PHE A 561 29.67 5.03 21.35
CA PHE A 561 29.80 3.69 20.77
C PHE A 561 31.22 3.41 20.28
N ALA A 562 31.62 2.15 20.33
CA ALA A 562 32.96 1.73 19.91
C ALA A 562 33.08 1.68 18.38
N ALA A 563 34.13 2.30 17.84
CA ALA A 563 34.54 2.06 16.46
C ALA A 563 35.00 0.59 16.32
N PRO A 564 34.65 -0.11 15.22
CA PRO A 564 35.26 -1.37 14.85
C PRO A 564 36.77 -1.17 14.79
N ALA A 565 37.55 -2.13 15.31
CA ALA A 565 38.99 -2.03 15.43
C ALA A 565 39.63 -1.44 14.14
N GLY A 566 40.35 -0.33 14.29
CA GLY A 566 40.61 0.66 13.24
C GLY A 566 41.66 0.31 12.18
N GLU A 567 41.69 -0.90 11.65
CA GLU A 567 42.57 -1.25 10.52
C GLU A 567 41.82 -1.42 9.20
N HIS A 568 42.48 -1.18 8.07
CA HIS A 568 41.93 -1.36 6.70
C HIS A 568 41.33 -2.74 6.45
N PHE A 569 41.82 -3.70 7.22
CA PHE A 569 41.42 -5.08 7.30
C PHE A 569 41.45 -5.42 8.78
N ALA A 570 40.28 -5.49 9.40
CA ALA A 570 40.16 -5.81 10.81
C ALA A 570 39.21 -6.99 10.95
N SER A 571 39.69 -8.03 11.62
CA SER A 571 38.89 -9.21 11.90
C SER A 571 38.67 -9.37 13.41
N GLN A 572 37.41 -9.57 13.80
CA GLN A 572 37.05 -9.84 15.19
C GLN A 572 36.22 -11.13 15.24
N ALA A 573 36.74 -12.14 15.92
CA ALA A 573 35.98 -13.33 16.23
C ALA A 573 34.86 -12.97 17.23
N LEU A 574 33.60 -13.09 16.79
CA LEU A 574 32.42 -12.91 17.61
C LEU A 574 32.08 -14.26 18.23
N GLY A 575 32.63 -14.51 19.41
CA GLY A 575 32.53 -15.81 20.08
C GLY A 575 33.91 -16.43 20.35
N GLY A 576 34.67 -15.77 21.22
CA GLY A 576 35.86 -16.36 21.82
C GLY A 576 35.50 -16.99 23.17
N SER A 577 35.75 -18.30 23.27
CA SER A 577 35.76 -19.13 24.50
C SER A 577 34.52 -20.00 24.72
N LEU A 578 34.67 -21.29 24.38
CA LEU A 578 33.94 -22.47 24.85
C LEU A 578 32.41 -22.41 24.67
N HIS A 579 31.87 -23.24 23.76
CA HIS A 579 30.45 -23.70 23.64
C HIS A 579 29.56 -23.24 22.45
N CYS A 580 30.04 -23.08 21.21
CA CYS A 580 29.08 -23.05 20.09
C CYS A 580 29.53 -23.81 18.84
N GLY A 581 28.60 -24.56 18.25
CA GLY A 581 28.78 -25.33 17.01
C GLY A 581 28.93 -24.47 15.75
N GLU A 582 28.89 -23.14 15.88
CA GLU A 582 29.06 -22.18 14.78
C GLU A 582 30.07 -21.12 15.20
N THR A 583 30.99 -20.72 14.31
CA THR A 583 31.95 -19.63 14.55
C THR A 583 31.61 -18.46 13.64
N TYR A 584 31.53 -17.26 14.22
CA TYR A 584 31.28 -16.02 13.49
C TYR A 584 32.53 -15.12 13.51
N LEU A 585 32.85 -14.57 12.34
CA LEU A 585 33.96 -13.66 12.13
C LEU A 585 33.44 -12.38 11.50
N ARG A 586 33.60 -11.25 12.20
CA ARG A 586 33.35 -9.94 11.62
C ARG A 586 34.58 -9.49 10.86
N LEU A 587 34.40 -9.04 9.63
CA LEU A 587 35.43 -8.47 8.79
C LEU A 587 35.02 -7.06 8.36
N VAL A 588 35.89 -6.07 8.55
CA VAL A 588 35.68 -4.70 8.12
C VAL A 588 36.60 -4.37 6.94
N LEU A 589 36.02 -3.88 5.85
CA LEU A 589 36.72 -3.50 4.62
C LEU A 589 36.40 -2.04 4.27
N ARG A 590 37.42 -1.19 4.10
CA ARG A 590 37.21 0.22 3.69
C ARG A 590 37.00 0.40 2.17
N GLN A 591 37.36 -0.60 1.38
CA GLN A 591 37.24 -0.59 -0.08
C GLN A 591 37.01 -2.04 -0.58
N PRO A 592 36.54 -2.23 -1.83
CA PRO A 592 36.40 -3.57 -2.38
C PRO A 592 37.72 -4.36 -2.37
N GLU A 593 37.70 -5.59 -1.88
CA GLU A 593 38.91 -6.36 -1.63
C GLU A 593 38.73 -7.87 -1.86
N SER A 594 39.76 -8.53 -2.40
CA SER A 594 39.77 -9.99 -2.57
C SER A 594 40.06 -10.66 -1.23
N VAL A 595 39.08 -11.40 -0.71
CA VAL A 595 39.14 -12.03 0.61
C VAL A 595 39.00 -13.55 0.49
N GLY A 596 39.92 -14.26 1.13
CA GLY A 596 39.87 -15.71 1.31
C GLY A 596 39.69 -16.06 2.78
N LEU A 597 38.73 -16.93 3.11
CA LEU A 597 38.58 -17.51 4.44
C LEU A 597 38.53 -19.04 4.31
N LYS A 598 39.50 -19.72 4.93
CA LYS A 598 39.65 -21.18 4.87
C LYS A 598 39.78 -21.75 6.29
N ALA A 599 39.09 -22.85 6.57
CA ALA A 599 39.16 -23.55 7.85
C ALA A 599 40.05 -24.79 7.74
N TYR A 600 40.99 -24.95 8.67
CA TYR A 600 41.96 -26.04 8.73
C TYR A 600 41.84 -26.80 10.05
N ASP A 601 42.08 -28.12 10.05
CA ASP A 601 42.20 -28.88 11.29
C ASP A 601 43.57 -28.67 11.95
N ALA A 602 43.77 -29.25 13.14
CA ALA A 602 45.03 -29.15 13.88
C ALA A 602 46.26 -29.73 13.15
N ASN A 603 46.07 -30.54 12.10
CA ASN A 603 47.14 -31.07 11.26
C ASN A 603 47.40 -30.20 10.02
N GLY A 604 46.71 -29.06 9.88
CA GLY A 604 46.83 -28.17 8.72
C GLY A 604 46.10 -28.68 7.47
N ARG A 605 45.24 -29.70 7.60
CA ARG A 605 44.41 -30.16 6.47
C ARG A 605 43.25 -29.19 6.27
N LEU A 606 43.03 -28.76 5.02
CA LEU A 606 41.89 -27.92 4.66
C LEU A 606 40.59 -28.70 4.86
N ILE A 607 39.70 -28.14 5.68
CA ILE A 607 38.41 -28.72 6.06
C ILE A 607 37.28 -28.11 5.25
N ARG A 608 37.34 -26.79 5.05
CA ARG A 608 36.34 -26.04 4.31
C ARG A 608 36.91 -24.74 3.74
N THR A 609 36.54 -24.41 2.51
CA THR A 609 36.66 -23.04 1.99
C THR A 609 35.37 -22.30 2.26
N LEU A 610 35.42 -21.29 3.14
CA LEU A 610 34.24 -20.52 3.56
C LEU A 610 33.97 -19.33 2.64
N LEU A 611 35.05 -18.72 2.14
CA LEU A 611 35.00 -17.58 1.25
C LEU A 611 36.27 -17.58 0.38
N ASP A 612 36.14 -17.27 -0.91
CA ASP A 612 37.25 -17.00 -1.82
C ASP A 612 36.74 -16.10 -2.96
N ARG A 613 36.46 -14.84 -2.65
CA ARG A 613 35.85 -13.87 -3.59
C ARG A 613 36.18 -12.42 -3.22
N THR A 614 35.97 -11.51 -4.16
CA THR A 614 35.98 -10.07 -3.85
C THR A 614 34.72 -9.67 -3.09
N LEU A 615 34.89 -8.99 -1.97
CA LEU A 615 33.83 -8.38 -1.17
C LEU A 615 33.82 -6.86 -1.36
N PRO A 616 32.65 -6.20 -1.36
CA PRO A 616 32.58 -4.73 -1.38
C PRO A 616 33.07 -4.10 -0.08
N ALA A 617 33.29 -2.79 -0.09
CA ALA A 617 33.51 -2.02 1.14
C ALA A 617 32.34 -2.21 2.10
N GLY A 618 32.63 -2.37 3.39
CA GLY A 618 31.61 -2.69 4.37
C GLY A 618 32.05 -3.57 5.53
N VAL A 619 31.08 -3.93 6.37
CA VAL A 619 31.23 -4.95 7.40
C VAL A 619 30.59 -6.24 6.93
N HIS A 620 31.30 -7.35 7.05
CA HIS A 620 30.89 -8.67 6.62
C HIS A 620 30.87 -9.62 7.81
N LEU A 621 29.83 -10.45 7.91
CA LEU A 621 29.71 -11.45 8.96
C LEU A 621 29.90 -12.84 8.37
N LEU A 622 31.13 -13.35 8.48
CA LEU A 622 31.51 -14.65 7.95
C LEU A 622 31.17 -15.75 8.96
N ARG A 623 30.49 -16.80 8.52
CA ARG A 623 30.05 -17.90 9.37
C ARG A 623 30.68 -19.22 8.96
N TRP A 624 31.16 -19.98 9.94
CA TRP A 624 31.41 -21.41 9.80
C TRP A 624 30.44 -22.19 10.68
N ASP A 625 29.67 -23.10 10.08
CA ASP A 625 28.66 -23.95 10.72
C ASP A 625 29.22 -25.27 11.29
N GLY A 626 30.54 -25.41 11.37
CA GLY A 626 31.19 -26.64 11.82
C GLY A 626 31.11 -27.81 10.82
N ARG A 627 30.82 -27.58 9.53
CA ARG A 627 30.79 -28.61 8.47
C ARG A 627 32.01 -28.54 7.55
N THR A 628 32.31 -29.66 6.89
CA THR A 628 33.34 -29.79 5.85
C THR A 628 32.82 -29.33 4.48
N ASP A 629 33.69 -29.22 3.48
CA ASP A 629 33.29 -28.95 2.07
C ASP A 629 32.28 -29.97 1.51
N GLN A 630 32.23 -31.19 2.06
CA GLN A 630 31.25 -32.22 1.66
C GLN A 630 29.91 -32.10 2.42
N GLY A 631 29.70 -31.03 3.19
CA GLY A 631 28.49 -30.81 4.00
C GLY A 631 28.38 -31.72 5.23
N SER A 632 29.33 -32.63 5.44
CA SER A 632 29.38 -33.50 6.62
C SER A 632 29.82 -32.72 7.87
N PRO A 633 29.32 -33.05 9.06
CA PRO A 633 29.78 -32.45 10.31
C PRO A 633 31.28 -32.69 10.54
N ALA A 634 32.06 -31.61 10.72
CA ALA A 634 33.48 -31.70 11.03
C ALA A 634 33.69 -32.30 12.44
N PRO A 635 34.70 -33.17 12.68
CA PRO A 635 34.96 -33.77 13.99
C PRO A 635 35.08 -32.75 15.13
N ALA A 636 34.76 -33.13 16.36
CA ALA A 636 35.10 -32.28 17.50
C ALA A 636 36.63 -32.10 17.58
N GLY A 637 37.10 -30.87 17.80
CA GLY A 637 38.53 -30.57 17.74
C GLY A 637 38.84 -29.08 17.62
N VAL A 638 40.14 -28.78 17.56
CA VAL A 638 40.65 -27.42 17.34
C VAL A 638 40.79 -27.17 15.84
N TYR A 639 40.32 -26.02 15.39
CA TYR A 639 40.38 -25.57 14.01
C TYR A 639 41.03 -24.20 13.91
N PHE A 640 41.74 -23.99 12.82
CA PHE A 640 42.37 -22.72 12.49
C PHE A 640 41.67 -22.11 11.28
N MET A 641 41.07 -20.95 11.47
CA MET A 641 40.50 -20.15 10.38
C MET A 641 41.56 -19.19 9.90
N ARG A 642 41.89 -19.29 8.63
CA ARG A 642 42.89 -18.47 7.95
C ARG A 642 42.17 -17.49 7.04
N LEU A 643 42.26 -16.22 7.39
CA LEU A 643 41.71 -15.11 6.66
C LEU A 643 42.84 -14.41 5.89
N THR A 644 42.67 -14.22 4.60
CA THR A 644 43.64 -13.56 3.70
C THR A 644 42.96 -12.42 2.96
N GLY A 645 43.57 -11.23 2.95
CA GLY A 645 43.10 -10.03 2.24
C GLY A 645 44.08 -8.87 2.45
N ALA A 646 44.10 -7.87 1.57
CA ALA A 646 44.98 -6.69 1.63
C ALA A 646 46.48 -7.02 1.71
N GLY A 647 46.90 -8.18 1.18
CA GLY A 647 48.28 -8.67 1.34
C GLY A 647 48.63 -9.11 2.77
N ARG A 648 47.63 -9.30 3.63
CA ARG A 648 47.73 -9.77 5.01
C ARG A 648 47.14 -11.17 5.15
N GLU A 649 47.59 -11.87 6.18
CA GLU A 649 47.10 -13.19 6.58
C GLU A 649 46.90 -13.18 8.09
N GLU A 650 45.68 -13.41 8.54
CA GLU A 650 45.32 -13.56 9.95
C GLU A 650 44.85 -14.98 10.22
N VAL A 651 45.29 -15.54 11.34
CA VAL A 651 44.90 -16.89 11.78
C VAL A 651 44.19 -16.81 13.11
N MET A 652 42.99 -17.35 13.16
CA MET A 652 42.16 -17.42 14.36
C MET A 652 41.97 -18.87 14.76
N ARG A 653 41.97 -19.12 16.07
CA ARG A 653 41.69 -20.44 16.63
C ARG A 653 40.22 -20.54 17.02
N SER A 654 39.55 -21.58 16.54
CA SER A 654 38.21 -21.98 16.97
C SER A 654 38.25 -23.39 17.58
N VAL A 655 37.32 -23.69 18.49
CA VAL A 655 37.19 -25.00 19.13
C VAL A 655 35.78 -25.49 18.91
N LEU A 656 35.65 -26.63 18.23
CA LEU A 656 34.37 -27.29 18.00
C LEU A 656 34.22 -28.42 19.03
N VAL A 657 33.21 -28.31 19.89
CA VAL A 657 32.83 -29.34 20.88
C VAL A 657 31.43 -29.81 20.54
N ARG A 658 31.16 -31.11 20.68
CA ARG A 658 29.83 -31.70 20.47
C ARG A 658 29.23 -32.17 21.78
#